data_AF-A0A7Y8KIB4-F1
#
_entry.id   AF-A0A7Y8KIB4-F1
#
_cell.length_a   1.000
_cell.length_b   1.000
_cell.length_c   1.000
_cell.angle_alpha   90.00
_cell.angle_beta   90.00
_cell.angle_gamma   90.00
#
_symmetry.space_group_name_H-M   'P 1'
#
loop_
_entity.id
_entity.type
_entity.pdbx_description
1 polymer ?
#
loop_
_entity_poly.entity_id
_entity_poly.type
_entity_poly.pdbx_seq_one_letter_code
_entity_poly.pdbx_strand_id
1 'polypeptide(L)'
;MNNKLHKRCRLRQNLPGASSRRPPWYSLLLLSCLLTPQENTLGASPPEWKNTAYAYEAEHKPLRDVLEDFAQTFGTQLQIEGLLEGDVNGKIRANTPQSMLDRLGVEHRFQWYLYNNTLFISTLDQQESARLEVSSETISDLKQALTDIGLLDSRFGWGELPEDGVVLVSGPKTYIEQIKQFSSKRRSADEKQSVLSFPLKFANAADRTVDYRGEKLVVPGVASILRGLLEPRSASTLSGMSQPASSQPSPLTPNAPRLGNPLLGQMLGAIGNAGQLNAGPTMTTRAPTSNSRIRVEADVRNNAVLIYDVPERQAMYRELITQLDVARKLIEIDAIILDIERTQLREFGVNWGFQNSRFRGGVNMAPGTSSQVSIENRDRFYADIRALEAKGLATMVSNPSVLTLENQPAVIDFNRTQYITPGRDYATILPVTVGTSLQVVPRVTTGRGVHQIHLAIDIEDGNFDETNPERDANHPDVRRGKVSTQAVMQEKRSLVVGGFHVTDSSDQQKKIPLLGDIPLLGKALFSSTERHNNRRERLFILTPRVIGDQDDPSRYLPQDDQAELQAALTPLARRYSPHQPVIKRSDIITTLARLVSGEVPKAFSAAPMPLSLNTLCSTRDLLALNSERSQWYAGPEYNVAVVVLRNQFKRNVRIDEKECSNSQTLAVTVWPRAWLKPGEEAEVFIAMRPVVKDEHLSVPRPSLITPAQKATP
;
A
#
# COMPACT_ATOMS: atom_id res chain seq x y z
N MET A 1 48.36 -46.63 6.96
CA MET A 1 47.57 -46.95 5.76
C MET A 1 46.88 -45.65 5.34
N ASN A 2 47.63 -44.69 4.78
CA ASN A 2 48.02 -44.47 3.36
C ASN A 2 46.91 -43.71 2.61
N ASN A 3 47.08 -42.47 2.11
CA ASN A 3 48.25 -41.59 1.88
C ASN A 3 47.81 -40.11 2.14
N LYS A 4 48.48 -39.28 2.96
CA LYS A 4 49.79 -38.57 2.79
C LYS A 4 49.82 -37.68 1.52
N LEU A 5 50.17 -36.38 1.51
CA LEU A 5 51.18 -35.55 2.21
C LEU A 5 50.80 -34.03 2.04
N HIS A 6 50.91 -33.14 3.05
CA HIS A 6 52.01 -32.15 3.31
C HIS A 6 52.35 -31.19 2.13
N LYS A 7 52.71 -29.90 2.26
CA LYS A 7 53.09 -28.99 3.37
C LYS A 7 53.26 -27.56 2.78
N ARG A 8 52.97 -26.53 3.59
CA ARG A 8 53.69 -25.24 3.82
C ARG A 8 54.43 -24.48 2.69
N CYS A 9 54.02 -23.22 2.52
CA CYS A 9 54.71 -21.95 2.88
C CYS A 9 55.93 -21.39 2.07
N ARG A 10 55.85 -20.07 1.83
CA ARG A 10 56.90 -19.00 1.65
C ARG A 10 57.21 -18.43 0.23
N LEU A 11 56.86 -17.14 0.08
CA LEU A 11 57.70 -15.94 -0.18
C LEU A 11 58.77 -15.92 -1.31
N ARG A 12 58.62 -14.85 -2.13
CA ARG A 12 59.62 -13.89 -2.68
C ARG A 12 60.30 -14.12 -4.06
N GLN A 13 60.13 -13.08 -4.90
CA GLN A 13 61.11 -12.30 -5.70
C GLN A 13 61.75 -12.84 -7.02
N ASN A 14 61.69 -11.92 -8.00
CA ASN A 14 62.63 -11.56 -9.08
C ASN A 14 62.68 -12.32 -10.43
N LEU A 15 62.49 -11.52 -11.50
CA LEU A 15 63.16 -11.43 -12.82
C LEU A 15 63.54 -12.72 -13.60
N PRO A 16 63.49 -12.67 -14.95
CA PRO A 16 64.73 -12.41 -15.69
C PRO A 16 64.57 -11.68 -17.05
N GLY A 17 65.71 -11.28 -17.61
CA GLY A 17 65.85 -10.80 -18.99
C GLY A 17 66.64 -11.76 -19.91
N ALA A 18 66.51 -11.46 -21.21
CA ALA A 18 67.40 -11.67 -22.36
C ALA A 18 67.71 -13.09 -22.91
N SER A 19 67.49 -13.26 -24.23
CA SER A 19 68.51 -13.78 -25.15
C SER A 19 68.23 -13.38 -26.62
N SER A 20 69.29 -13.34 -27.43
CA SER A 20 69.44 -12.77 -28.78
C SER A 20 69.62 -13.83 -29.90
N ARG A 21 69.34 -13.48 -31.18
CA ARG A 21 70.26 -13.64 -32.36
C ARG A 21 69.61 -13.22 -33.71
N ARG A 22 70.42 -12.61 -34.61
CA ARG A 22 70.21 -12.30 -36.07
C ARG A 22 71.10 -13.25 -36.92
N PRO A 23 71.33 -13.14 -38.27
CA PRO A 23 70.81 -12.32 -39.44
C PRO A 23 70.47 -13.24 -40.70
N PRO A 24 70.35 -12.85 -42.03
CA PRO A 24 70.84 -11.66 -42.78
C PRO A 24 69.96 -11.03 -43.92
N TRP A 25 70.58 -10.04 -44.60
CA TRP A 25 70.16 -8.98 -45.57
C TRP A 25 69.58 -9.38 -46.95
N TYR A 26 68.69 -8.53 -47.54
CA TYR A 26 68.97 -7.62 -48.69
C TYR A 26 67.76 -6.72 -49.12
N SER A 27 68.05 -5.43 -49.44
CA SER A 27 67.38 -4.45 -50.37
C SER A 27 65.86 -4.16 -50.28
N LEU A 28 65.32 -2.96 -49.99
CA LEU A 28 65.39 -1.58 -50.55
C LEU A 28 64.04 -1.19 -51.23
N LEU A 29 63.52 -0.02 -50.80
CA LEU A 29 62.55 0.89 -51.44
C LEU A 29 61.03 0.80 -51.15
N LEU A 30 60.53 1.95 -50.68
CA LEU A 30 59.23 2.59 -50.96
C LEU A 30 57.96 1.99 -50.35
N LEU A 31 57.53 2.53 -49.20
CA LEU A 31 56.29 3.34 -49.07
C LEU A 31 56.06 3.68 -47.59
N SER A 32 56.43 4.90 -47.20
CA SER A 32 56.04 5.50 -45.93
C SER A 32 55.43 6.84 -46.23
N CYS A 33 54.10 6.91 -46.25
CA CYS A 33 53.36 8.14 -45.94
C CYS A 33 51.87 7.83 -45.83
N LEU A 34 51.27 8.33 -44.74
CA LEU A 34 49.87 8.76 -44.56
C LEU A 34 49.20 8.13 -43.35
N LEU A 35 49.54 8.70 -42.19
CA LEU A 35 48.62 8.85 -41.07
C LEU A 35 48.89 10.24 -40.50
N THR A 36 48.15 11.22 -41.02
CA THR A 36 47.95 12.51 -40.37
C THR A 36 46.66 12.45 -39.56
N PRO A 37 46.62 13.11 -38.39
CA PRO A 37 45.41 13.24 -37.59
C PRO A 37 44.43 14.18 -38.30
N GLN A 38 43.15 13.78 -38.34
CA GLN A 38 42.06 14.60 -38.86
C GLN A 38 41.60 15.52 -37.71
N GLU A 39 42.13 16.74 -37.68
CA GLU A 39 41.62 17.79 -36.79
C GLU A 39 40.29 18.32 -37.35
N ASN A 40 39.24 18.25 -36.52
CA ASN A 40 38.00 18.96 -36.78
C ASN A 40 38.26 20.46 -36.66
N THR A 41 38.12 21.18 -37.77
CA THR A 41 38.37 22.61 -37.88
C THR A 41 37.26 23.41 -37.20
N LEU A 42 37.67 24.22 -36.22
CA LEU A 42 36.90 25.31 -35.63
C LEU A 42 36.39 26.24 -36.74
N GLY A 43 35.10 26.59 -36.74
CA GLY A 43 34.61 27.76 -37.47
C GLY A 43 35.02 29.03 -36.73
N ALA A 44 36.27 29.35 -36.92
CA ALA A 44 36.91 30.65 -36.82
C ALA A 44 37.94 30.64 -37.96
N SER A 45 38.39 31.81 -38.42
CA SER A 45 39.52 31.86 -39.35
C SER A 45 40.61 30.88 -38.86
N PRO A 46 41.10 29.96 -39.73
CA PRO A 46 42.08 28.95 -39.33
C PRO A 46 43.19 29.61 -38.51
N PRO A 47 43.71 28.97 -37.46
CA PRO A 47 44.75 29.59 -36.63
C PRO A 47 45.95 30.06 -37.46
N GLU A 48 46.19 29.46 -38.63
CA GLU A 48 47.17 29.87 -39.63
C GLU A 48 46.91 31.26 -40.23
N TRP A 49 45.65 31.68 -40.39
CA TRP A 49 45.27 33.01 -40.88
C TRP A 49 45.47 34.10 -39.82
N LYS A 50 45.70 33.76 -38.55
CA LYS A 50 45.90 34.78 -37.50
C LYS A 50 47.36 35.25 -37.39
N ASN A 51 48.31 34.47 -37.92
CA ASN A 51 49.74 34.69 -37.68
C ASN A 51 50.58 34.80 -38.97
N THR A 52 49.95 34.84 -40.15
CA THR A 52 50.66 34.91 -41.45
C THR A 52 50.52 36.30 -42.07
N ALA A 53 51.64 36.98 -42.29
CA ALA A 53 51.65 38.22 -43.06
C ALA A 53 51.44 37.89 -44.55
N TYR A 54 50.51 38.58 -45.20
CA TYR A 54 50.19 38.36 -46.61
C TYR A 54 50.30 39.67 -47.38
N ALA A 55 50.99 39.61 -48.52
CA ALA A 55 51.16 40.73 -49.42
C ALA A 55 50.77 40.28 -50.83
N TYR A 56 49.82 41.01 -51.42
CA TYR A 56 49.34 40.75 -52.77
C TYR A 56 49.50 42.02 -53.60
N GLU A 57 49.97 41.86 -54.84
CA GLU A 57 50.22 42.96 -55.76
C GLU A 57 49.33 42.77 -56.98
N ALA A 58 48.45 43.75 -57.20
CA ALA A 58 47.46 43.73 -58.27
C ALA A 58 47.65 44.94 -59.18
N GLU A 59 47.68 44.73 -60.49
CA GLU A 59 47.67 45.80 -61.50
C GLU A 59 46.36 45.70 -62.28
N HIS A 60 45.36 46.52 -61.92
CA HIS A 60 44.01 46.52 -62.52
C HIS A 60 43.38 45.12 -62.66
N LYS A 61 43.51 44.27 -61.63
CA LYS A 61 42.85 42.95 -61.62
C LYS A 61 41.42 43.07 -61.10
N PRO A 62 40.44 42.35 -61.68
CA PRO A 62 39.08 42.33 -61.14
C PRO A 62 39.08 41.67 -59.75
N LEU A 63 38.27 42.21 -58.83
CA LEU A 63 38.21 41.76 -57.43
C LEU A 63 37.93 40.26 -57.29
N ARG A 64 37.12 39.70 -58.19
CA ARG A 64 36.81 38.26 -58.22
C ARG A 64 38.08 37.41 -58.34
N ASP A 65 38.96 37.77 -59.27
CA ASP A 65 40.20 37.02 -59.52
C ASP A 65 41.17 37.16 -58.33
N VAL A 66 41.18 38.32 -57.67
CA VAL A 66 41.96 38.54 -56.45
C VAL A 66 41.46 37.66 -55.29
N LEU A 67 40.14 37.52 -55.14
CA LEU A 67 39.52 36.66 -54.12
C LEU A 67 39.69 35.17 -54.45
N GLU A 68 39.71 34.82 -55.73
CA GLU A 68 39.98 33.45 -56.20
C GLU A 68 41.45 33.06 -55.98
N ASP A 69 42.40 33.94 -56.35
CA ASP A 69 43.82 33.77 -56.05
C ASP A 69 44.06 33.65 -54.53
N PHE A 70 43.35 34.44 -53.73
CA PHE A 70 43.37 34.35 -52.27
C PHE A 70 42.86 32.99 -51.78
N ALA A 71 41.69 32.56 -52.26
CA ALA A 71 41.08 31.30 -51.85
C ALA A 71 41.96 30.09 -52.23
N GLN A 72 42.58 30.12 -53.42
CA GLN A 72 43.54 29.11 -53.87
C GLN A 72 44.80 29.08 -53.00
N THR A 73 45.34 30.24 -52.63
CA THR A 73 46.54 30.35 -51.78
C THR A 73 46.33 29.73 -50.40
N PHE A 74 45.14 29.90 -49.83
CA PHE A 74 44.79 29.39 -48.50
C PHE A 74 44.01 28.07 -48.51
N GLY A 75 43.85 27.43 -49.68
CA GLY A 75 43.18 26.13 -49.81
C GLY A 75 41.69 26.13 -49.44
N THR A 76 41.02 27.28 -49.53
CA THR A 76 39.58 27.41 -49.27
C THR A 76 38.79 27.43 -50.57
N GLN A 77 37.58 26.87 -50.56
CA GLN A 77 36.67 27.01 -51.70
C GLN A 77 36.02 28.40 -51.68
N LEU A 78 35.83 29.04 -52.84
CA LEU A 78 35.21 30.37 -52.91
C LEU A 78 33.78 30.28 -53.45
N GLN A 79 32.82 30.81 -52.69
CA GLN A 79 31.45 30.99 -53.14
C GLN A 79 31.08 32.48 -53.04
N ILE A 80 30.83 33.11 -54.19
CA ILE A 80 30.44 34.52 -54.27
C ILE A 80 28.95 34.61 -54.58
N GLU A 81 28.25 35.42 -53.80
CA GLU A 81 26.83 35.74 -53.96
C GLU A 81 26.65 37.24 -54.18
N GLY A 82 26.12 37.61 -55.34
CA GLY A 82 25.97 39.01 -55.77
C GLY A 82 26.98 39.40 -56.86
N LEU A 83 26.79 40.59 -57.43
CA LEU A 83 27.71 41.16 -58.42
C LEU A 83 28.78 41.99 -57.69
N LEU A 84 30.01 41.47 -57.65
CA LEU A 84 31.16 42.22 -57.13
C LEU A 84 31.73 43.09 -58.26
N GLU A 85 31.50 44.40 -58.18
CA GLU A 85 32.05 45.38 -59.12
C GLU A 85 33.26 46.10 -58.49
N GLY A 86 34.39 46.09 -59.19
CA GLY A 86 35.59 46.82 -58.77
C GLY A 86 36.89 46.13 -59.20
N ASP A 87 37.86 46.95 -59.60
CA ASP A 87 39.22 46.52 -59.87
C ASP A 87 40.11 46.87 -58.67
N VAL A 88 41.01 45.95 -58.32
CA VAL A 88 41.99 46.15 -57.27
C VAL A 88 43.29 46.62 -57.92
N ASN A 89 43.77 47.79 -57.51
CA ASN A 89 44.99 48.38 -58.04
C ASN A 89 45.96 48.77 -56.91
N GLY A 90 47.18 48.25 -56.96
CA GLY A 90 48.26 48.53 -56.02
C GLY A 90 48.68 47.34 -55.16
N LYS A 91 49.65 47.57 -54.27
CA LYS A 91 50.23 46.56 -53.39
C LYS A 91 49.51 46.57 -52.03
N ILE A 92 48.67 45.57 -51.79
CA ILE A 92 47.97 45.38 -50.53
C ILE A 92 48.87 44.60 -49.59
N ARG A 93 49.24 45.21 -48.46
CA ARG A 93 49.96 44.53 -47.37
C ARG A 93 49.03 44.42 -46.18
N ALA A 94 48.86 43.22 -45.66
CA ALA A 94 48.09 42.96 -44.45
C ALA A 94 48.91 42.10 -43.48
N ASN A 95 48.81 42.43 -42.20
CA ASN A 95 49.47 41.67 -41.14
C ASN A 95 48.84 40.27 -40.95
N THR A 96 47.60 40.10 -41.41
CA THR A 96 46.85 38.84 -41.43
C THR A 96 46.00 38.75 -42.70
N PRO A 97 45.72 37.55 -43.26
CA PRO A 97 44.82 37.36 -44.40
C PRO A 97 43.39 37.81 -44.06
N GLN A 98 42.97 37.65 -42.80
CA GLN A 98 41.69 38.17 -42.31
C GLN A 98 41.60 39.70 -42.46
N SER A 99 42.65 40.43 -42.07
CA SER A 99 42.70 41.89 -42.21
C SER A 99 42.70 42.34 -43.67
N MET A 100 43.19 41.53 -44.60
CA MET A 100 43.07 41.81 -46.04
C MET A 100 41.62 41.69 -46.50
N LEU A 101 40.93 40.59 -46.16
CA LEU A 101 39.52 40.39 -46.50
C LEU A 101 38.62 41.46 -45.86
N ASP A 102 38.88 41.83 -44.61
CA ASP A 102 38.12 42.89 -43.92
C ASP A 102 38.35 44.25 -44.61
N ARG A 103 39.57 44.55 -45.05
CA ARG A 103 39.88 45.80 -45.78
C ARG A 103 39.22 45.84 -47.15
N LEU A 104 39.33 44.74 -47.92
CA LEU A 104 38.67 44.60 -49.21
C LEU A 104 37.14 44.64 -49.08
N GLY A 105 36.60 44.05 -48.01
CA GLY A 105 35.17 44.06 -47.71
C GLY A 105 34.64 45.47 -47.44
N VAL A 106 35.41 46.30 -46.73
CA VAL A 106 35.06 47.71 -46.49
C VAL A 106 35.18 48.54 -47.78
N GLU A 107 36.22 48.34 -48.57
CA GLU A 107 36.49 49.08 -49.80
C GLU A 107 35.47 48.76 -50.91
N HIS A 108 35.17 47.48 -51.11
CA HIS A 108 34.30 46.98 -52.17
C HIS A 108 32.90 46.54 -51.67
N ARG A 109 32.54 46.90 -50.43
CA ARG A 109 31.18 46.72 -49.86
C ARG A 109 30.66 45.28 -49.90
N PHE A 110 31.49 44.33 -49.49
CA PHE A 110 31.08 42.94 -49.30
C PHE A 110 31.34 42.46 -47.87
N GLN A 111 30.57 41.47 -47.45
CA GLN A 111 30.72 40.73 -46.20
C GLN A 111 31.16 39.31 -46.52
N TRP A 112 31.89 38.69 -45.60
CA TRP A 112 32.42 37.34 -45.81
C TRP A 112 32.32 36.52 -44.54
N TYR A 113 32.15 35.21 -44.68
CA TYR A 113 32.26 34.26 -43.57
C TYR A 113 32.84 32.94 -44.06
N LEU A 114 33.45 32.19 -43.13
CA LEU A 114 34.07 30.92 -43.44
C LEU A 114 33.29 29.81 -42.74
N TYR A 115 32.82 28.83 -43.49
CA TYR A 115 32.15 27.65 -42.94
C TYR A 115 32.54 26.41 -43.74
N ASN A 116 32.92 25.33 -43.05
CA ASN A 116 33.30 24.06 -43.67
C ASN A 116 34.36 24.20 -44.79
N ASN A 117 35.41 25.01 -44.54
CA ASN A 117 36.51 25.27 -45.47
C ASN A 117 36.09 25.97 -46.80
N THR A 118 34.89 26.55 -46.84
CA THR A 118 34.38 27.38 -47.93
C THR A 118 34.24 28.82 -47.44
N LEU A 119 34.88 29.74 -48.17
CA LEU A 119 34.78 31.18 -48.01
C LEU A 119 33.55 31.67 -48.79
N PHE A 120 32.53 32.06 -48.03
CA PHE A 120 31.33 32.67 -48.56
C PHE A 120 31.51 34.19 -48.57
N ILE A 121 31.32 34.80 -49.72
CA ILE A 121 31.36 36.25 -49.90
C ILE A 121 30.01 36.67 -50.43
N SER A 122 29.35 37.57 -49.71
CA SER A 122 28.07 38.12 -50.11
C SER A 122 28.18 39.64 -50.15
N THR A 123 27.57 40.27 -51.13
CA THR A 123 27.47 41.73 -51.16
C THR A 123 26.55 42.25 -50.04
N LEU A 124 26.71 43.51 -49.63
CA LEU A 124 25.93 44.09 -48.53
C LEU A 124 24.41 44.19 -48.82
N ASP A 125 24.00 44.21 -50.10
CA ASP A 125 22.57 44.17 -50.49
C ASP A 125 21.89 42.83 -50.19
N GLN A 126 22.65 41.76 -49.96
CA GLN A 126 22.14 40.42 -49.62
C GLN A 126 22.00 40.18 -48.11
N GLN A 127 22.06 41.24 -47.30
CA GLN A 127 21.85 41.15 -45.86
C GLN A 127 20.35 41.08 -45.54
N GLU A 128 19.94 39.97 -44.94
CA GLU A 128 18.56 39.75 -44.48
C GLU A 128 18.50 39.56 -42.95
N SER A 129 17.31 39.70 -42.39
CA SER A 129 17.05 39.35 -40.99
C SER A 129 15.86 38.38 -40.93
N ALA A 130 16.03 37.25 -40.25
CA ALA A 130 15.01 36.22 -40.14
C ALA A 130 14.65 35.92 -38.68
N ARG A 131 13.36 35.69 -38.46
CA ARG A 131 12.81 35.20 -37.21
C ARG A 131 12.82 33.67 -37.21
N LEU A 132 13.43 33.08 -36.20
CA LEU A 132 13.47 31.63 -35.97
C LEU A 132 12.73 31.31 -34.67
N GLU A 133 11.69 30.49 -34.76
CA GLU A 133 11.00 30.00 -33.57
C GLU A 133 11.78 28.81 -32.99
N VAL A 134 12.11 28.83 -31.70
CA VAL A 134 12.89 27.79 -31.04
C VAL A 134 12.34 27.64 -29.63
N SER A 135 12.19 26.41 -29.13
CA SER A 135 11.73 26.19 -27.75
C SER A 135 12.61 26.97 -26.78
N SER A 136 12.00 27.73 -25.87
CA SER A 136 12.68 28.68 -24.97
C SER A 136 13.82 28.05 -24.16
N GLU A 137 13.69 26.78 -23.81
CA GLU A 137 14.71 26.01 -23.07
C GLU A 137 15.92 25.60 -23.93
N THR A 138 15.82 25.62 -25.26
CA THR A 138 16.86 25.15 -26.19
C THR A 138 17.65 26.26 -26.88
N ILE A 139 17.33 27.53 -26.60
CA ILE A 139 17.96 28.69 -27.26
C ILE A 139 19.45 28.78 -26.90
N SER A 140 19.79 28.63 -25.62
CA SER A 140 21.17 28.69 -25.14
C SER A 140 22.01 27.52 -25.68
N ASP A 141 21.44 26.31 -25.70
CA ASP A 141 22.07 25.12 -26.29
C ASP A 141 22.28 25.26 -27.80
N LEU A 142 21.32 25.88 -28.50
CA LEU A 142 21.42 26.13 -29.92
C LEU A 142 22.56 27.11 -30.22
N LYS A 143 22.66 28.20 -29.47
CA LYS A 143 23.75 29.17 -29.60
C LYS A 143 25.11 28.53 -29.33
N GLN A 144 25.21 27.73 -28.27
CA GLN A 144 26.45 27.02 -27.92
C GLN A 144 26.84 26.04 -29.03
N ALA A 145 25.91 25.21 -29.53
CA ALA A 145 26.19 24.27 -30.61
C ALA A 145 26.58 24.97 -31.92
N LEU A 146 25.94 26.08 -32.27
CA LEU A 146 26.31 26.89 -33.45
C LEU A 146 27.69 27.55 -33.29
N THR A 147 28.07 27.90 -32.06
CA THR A 147 29.41 28.42 -31.74
C THR A 147 30.47 27.32 -31.80
N ASP A 148 30.16 26.13 -31.29
CA ASP A 148 31.07 24.98 -31.26
C ASP A 148 31.34 24.43 -32.68
N ILE A 149 30.31 24.40 -33.53
CA ILE A 149 30.43 24.11 -34.97
C ILE A 149 31.10 25.29 -35.72
N GLY A 150 31.16 26.46 -35.07
CA GLY A 150 31.74 27.70 -35.59
C GLY A 150 31.01 28.27 -36.82
N LEU A 151 29.71 27.94 -36.93
CA LEU A 151 28.83 28.61 -37.87
C LEU A 151 28.43 30.00 -37.35
N LEU A 152 28.42 30.24 -36.03
CA LEU A 152 28.06 31.54 -35.46
C LEU A 152 29.23 32.53 -35.51
N ASP A 153 29.12 33.56 -36.35
CA ASP A 153 30.09 34.66 -36.39
C ASP A 153 29.58 35.88 -35.60
N SER A 154 30.42 36.43 -34.73
CA SER A 154 30.15 37.63 -33.93
C SER A 154 29.84 38.89 -34.76
N ARG A 155 30.25 38.93 -36.04
CA ARG A 155 29.97 40.05 -36.95
C ARG A 155 28.52 40.07 -37.42
N PHE A 156 27.80 38.96 -37.30
CA PHE A 156 26.39 38.84 -37.64
C PHE A 156 25.50 39.01 -36.41
N GLY A 157 24.32 39.58 -36.61
CA GLY A 157 23.41 39.90 -35.51
C GLY A 157 22.72 38.66 -34.95
N TRP A 158 22.79 38.47 -33.63
CA TRP A 158 22.05 37.44 -32.90
C TRP A 158 21.27 38.07 -31.74
N GLY A 159 19.94 38.08 -31.85
CA GLY A 159 19.03 38.60 -30.83
C GLY A 159 18.18 37.47 -30.24
N GLU A 160 18.11 37.38 -28.92
CA GLU A 160 17.32 36.36 -28.21
C GLU A 160 16.10 37.03 -27.57
N LEU A 161 14.92 36.46 -27.80
CA LEU A 161 13.68 36.77 -27.09
C LEU A 161 13.24 35.48 -26.37
N PRO A 162 13.77 35.21 -25.16
CA PRO A 162 13.56 33.95 -24.45
C PRO A 162 12.10 33.72 -24.07
N GLU A 163 11.39 34.79 -23.70
CA GLU A 163 9.98 34.77 -23.29
C GLU A 163 9.05 34.32 -24.43
N ASP A 164 9.37 34.71 -25.67
CA ASP A 164 8.58 34.38 -26.85
C ASP A 164 9.07 33.13 -27.59
N GLY A 165 10.17 32.50 -27.13
CA GLY A 165 10.78 31.36 -27.82
C GLY A 165 11.27 31.72 -29.23
N VAL A 166 11.85 32.92 -29.38
CA VAL A 166 12.19 33.47 -30.69
C VAL A 166 13.64 33.93 -30.71
N VAL A 167 14.34 33.57 -31.78
CA VAL A 167 15.67 34.08 -32.09
C VAL A 167 15.60 34.90 -33.37
N LEU A 168 16.15 36.11 -33.32
CA LEU A 168 16.36 36.96 -34.48
C LEU A 168 17.80 36.79 -34.95
N VAL A 169 17.97 36.36 -36.19
CA VAL A 169 19.29 36.19 -36.82
C VAL A 169 19.40 37.13 -38.00
N SER A 170 20.48 37.90 -38.06
CA SER A 170 20.76 38.88 -39.13
C SER A 170 22.10 38.58 -39.79
N GLY A 171 22.13 38.44 -41.11
CA GLY A 171 23.34 38.09 -41.86
C GLY A 171 23.06 37.85 -43.35
N PRO A 172 24.02 37.30 -44.09
CA PRO A 172 23.81 36.88 -45.47
C PRO A 172 22.66 35.87 -45.60
N LYS A 173 21.96 35.87 -46.72
CA LYS A 173 20.85 34.94 -46.97
C LYS A 173 21.24 33.46 -46.77
N THR A 174 22.36 33.03 -47.34
CA THR A 174 22.85 31.65 -47.23
C THR A 174 23.22 31.25 -45.81
N TYR A 175 23.74 32.19 -45.02
CA TYR A 175 24.02 32.00 -43.60
C TYR A 175 22.74 31.69 -42.81
N ILE A 176 21.66 32.45 -43.07
CA ILE A 176 20.37 32.25 -42.41
C ILE A 176 19.74 30.91 -42.81
N GLU A 177 19.85 30.50 -44.08
CA GLU A 177 19.32 29.21 -44.55
C GLU A 177 20.02 28.01 -43.89
N GLN A 178 21.34 28.08 -43.70
CA GLN A 178 22.12 27.05 -42.98
C GLN A 178 21.65 26.91 -41.52
N ILE A 179 21.39 28.03 -40.84
CA ILE A 179 20.88 28.03 -39.46
C ILE A 179 19.44 27.46 -39.41
N LYS A 180 18.57 27.81 -40.36
CA LYS A 180 17.21 27.24 -40.48
C LYS A 180 17.23 25.72 -40.67
N GLN A 181 18.14 25.22 -41.49
CA GLN A 181 18.28 23.78 -41.75
C GLN A 181 18.75 23.03 -40.49
N PHE A 182 19.63 23.63 -39.67
CA PHE A 182 20.10 23.03 -38.43
C PHE A 182 19.01 23.00 -37.34
N SER A 183 18.20 24.06 -37.23
CA SER A 183 17.12 24.16 -36.24
C SER A 183 15.95 23.20 -36.53
N SER A 184 15.53 23.07 -37.80
CA SER A 184 14.35 22.26 -38.18
C SER A 184 14.50 20.76 -37.90
N LYS A 185 15.72 20.19 -38.02
CA LYS A 185 15.97 18.76 -37.75
C LYS A 185 15.77 18.36 -36.29
N ARG A 186 15.74 19.30 -35.33
CA ARG A 186 15.64 19.01 -33.90
C ARG A 186 14.20 19.06 -33.36
N ARG A 187 13.24 19.63 -34.10
CA ARG A 187 11.86 19.87 -33.62
C ARG A 187 10.98 18.61 -33.45
N SER A 188 11.38 17.40 -33.87
CA SER A 188 10.45 16.26 -34.00
C SER A 188 10.43 15.21 -32.87
N ALA A 189 11.29 15.31 -31.85
CA ALA A 189 11.45 14.23 -30.86
C ALA A 189 10.57 14.35 -29.60
N ASP A 190 10.15 15.55 -29.20
CA ASP A 190 9.46 15.79 -27.92
C ASP A 190 7.92 15.80 -28.02
N GLU A 191 7.33 15.84 -29.23
CA GLU A 191 5.90 16.12 -29.44
C GLU A 191 4.98 14.88 -29.49
N LYS A 192 5.51 13.65 -29.28
CA LYS A 192 4.73 12.39 -29.38
C LYS A 192 4.48 11.69 -28.05
N GLN A 193 4.51 12.40 -26.93
CA GLN A 193 4.13 11.79 -25.64
C GLN A 193 2.61 11.67 -25.54
N SER A 194 2.14 10.47 -25.24
CA SER A 194 0.72 10.15 -25.08
C SER A 194 0.48 9.53 -23.70
N VAL A 195 -0.74 9.67 -23.19
CA VAL A 195 -1.12 9.05 -21.91
C VAL A 195 -1.58 7.62 -22.15
N LEU A 196 -0.81 6.65 -21.65
CA LEU A 196 -1.14 5.23 -21.70
C LEU A 196 -1.78 4.82 -20.37
N SER A 197 -3.02 4.33 -20.42
CA SER A 197 -3.75 3.85 -19.24
C SER A 197 -3.82 2.33 -19.19
N PHE A 198 -3.48 1.76 -18.03
CA PHE A 198 -3.48 0.33 -17.77
C PHE A 198 -4.29 0.00 -16.51
N PRO A 199 -5.54 -0.49 -16.62
CA PRO A 199 -6.32 -0.91 -15.47
C PRO A 199 -5.76 -2.19 -14.86
N LEU A 200 -5.70 -2.25 -13.52
CA LEU A 200 -5.22 -3.40 -12.75
C LEU A 200 -6.40 -4.22 -12.22
N LYS A 201 -6.23 -5.55 -12.18
CA LYS A 201 -7.26 -6.50 -11.72
C LYS A 201 -7.03 -6.99 -10.30
N PHE A 202 -5.78 -7.24 -9.91
CA PHE A 202 -5.42 -7.89 -8.64
C PHE A 202 -4.62 -6.98 -7.72
N ALA A 203 -3.75 -6.15 -8.29
CA ALA A 203 -2.89 -5.23 -7.54
C ALA A 203 -3.52 -3.83 -7.43
N ASN A 204 -3.09 -3.07 -6.41
CA ASN A 204 -3.47 -1.67 -6.23
C ASN A 204 -2.50 -0.75 -6.99
N ALA A 205 -3.05 0.23 -7.71
CA ALA A 205 -2.26 1.21 -8.44
C ALA A 205 -1.50 2.16 -7.51
N ALA A 206 -2.15 2.63 -6.44
CA ALA A 206 -1.60 3.57 -5.47
C ALA A 206 -1.03 2.89 -4.22
N ASP A 207 -0.20 3.65 -3.51
CA ASP A 207 0.40 3.21 -2.24
C ASP A 207 -0.64 3.17 -1.13
N ARG A 208 -0.57 2.13 -0.28
CA ARG A 208 -1.41 2.01 0.91
C ARG A 208 -0.60 2.43 2.13
N THR A 209 -1.14 3.35 2.91
CA THR A 209 -0.57 3.74 4.20
C THR A 209 -1.26 2.96 5.33
N VAL A 210 -0.48 2.43 6.26
CA VAL A 210 -0.95 1.74 7.45
C VAL A 210 -0.36 2.47 8.65
N ASP A 211 -1.22 2.91 9.57
CA ASP A 211 -0.77 3.48 10.84
C ASP A 211 -0.47 2.34 11.82
N TYR A 212 0.73 2.34 12.37
CA TYR A 212 1.20 1.36 13.32
C TYR A 212 1.89 2.06 14.49
N ARG A 213 1.20 2.15 15.63
CA ARG A 213 1.72 2.71 16.89
C ARG A 213 2.37 4.09 16.72
N GLY A 214 1.80 4.92 15.84
CA GLY A 214 2.28 6.27 15.53
C GLY A 214 3.30 6.34 14.39
N GLU A 215 3.76 5.20 13.87
CA GLU A 215 4.56 5.11 12.65
C GLU A 215 3.66 4.84 11.44
N LYS A 216 3.87 5.56 10.34
CA LYS A 216 3.15 5.30 9.07
C LYS A 216 3.95 4.34 8.20
N LEU A 217 3.51 3.09 8.14
CA LEU A 217 4.05 2.08 7.24
C LEU A 217 3.44 2.26 5.83
N VAL A 218 4.27 2.58 4.84
CA VAL A 218 3.83 2.73 3.44
C VAL A 218 4.09 1.44 2.68
N VAL A 219 3.04 0.90 2.09
CA VAL A 219 3.07 -0.26 1.21
C VAL A 219 3.02 0.24 -0.23
N PRO A 220 4.07 0.01 -1.04
CA PRO A 220 4.12 0.52 -2.41
C PRO A 220 3.11 -0.20 -3.32
N GLY A 221 2.36 0.58 -4.08
CA GLY A 221 1.52 0.12 -5.19
C GLY A 221 2.31 -0.03 -6.49
N VAL A 222 1.62 -0.48 -7.54
CA VAL A 222 2.26 -0.77 -8.84
C VAL A 222 2.86 0.49 -9.47
N ALA A 223 2.23 1.67 -9.32
CA ALA A 223 2.75 2.90 -9.90
C ALA A 223 4.09 3.33 -9.28
N SER A 224 4.25 3.17 -7.96
CA SER A 224 5.51 3.49 -7.26
C SER A 224 6.61 2.50 -7.59
N ILE A 225 6.27 1.21 -7.78
CA ILE A 225 7.22 0.19 -8.26
C ILE A 225 7.68 0.50 -9.69
N LEU A 226 6.74 0.78 -10.60
CA LEU A 226 7.04 1.11 -11.99
C LEU A 226 7.88 2.38 -12.13
N ARG A 227 7.56 3.41 -11.35
CA ARG A 227 8.36 4.63 -11.30
C ARG A 227 9.81 4.34 -10.93
N GLY A 228 10.03 3.53 -9.88
CA GLY A 228 11.37 3.12 -9.46
C GLY A 228 12.13 2.22 -10.45
N LEU A 229 11.42 1.54 -11.36
CA LEU A 229 12.01 0.70 -12.41
C LEU A 229 12.28 1.48 -13.71
N LEU A 230 11.43 2.46 -14.04
CA LEU A 230 11.46 3.18 -15.31
C LEU A 230 12.23 4.51 -15.25
N GLU A 231 12.38 5.11 -14.07
CA GLU A 231 13.23 6.28 -13.90
C GLU A 231 14.72 5.88 -13.94
N PRO A 232 15.54 6.43 -14.86
CA PRO A 232 16.98 6.24 -14.82
C PRO A 232 17.51 6.83 -13.52
N ARG A 233 17.95 5.95 -12.61
CA ARG A 233 18.62 6.34 -11.36
C ARG A 233 19.81 7.22 -11.70
N SER A 234 19.69 8.53 -11.50
CA SER A 234 20.83 9.43 -11.44
C SER A 234 21.69 9.00 -10.24
N ALA A 235 22.97 8.72 -10.48
CA ALA A 235 23.92 8.19 -9.51
C ALA A 235 24.20 9.10 -8.30
N SER A 236 23.50 10.22 -8.16
CA SER A 236 23.66 11.22 -7.09
C SER A 236 22.92 10.88 -5.78
N THR A 237 22.10 9.83 -5.74
CA THR A 237 21.36 9.45 -4.50
C THR A 237 22.08 8.44 -3.61
N LEU A 238 23.26 7.93 -4.00
CA LEU A 238 24.03 7.02 -3.13
C LEU A 238 24.77 7.71 -1.97
N SER A 239 24.78 9.05 -1.92
CA SER A 239 25.44 9.80 -0.82
C SER A 239 24.58 9.98 0.43
N GLY A 240 23.33 9.45 0.44
CA GLY A 240 22.39 9.64 1.56
C GLY A 240 22.31 8.47 2.56
N MET A 241 22.92 7.32 2.29
CA MET A 241 22.77 6.11 3.14
C MET A 241 24.06 5.75 3.89
N SER A 242 24.69 6.75 4.50
CA SER A 242 25.71 6.53 5.54
C SER A 242 25.78 7.69 6.53
N GLN A 243 24.75 7.81 7.37
CA GLN A 243 24.92 8.42 8.69
C GLN A 243 24.30 7.52 9.75
N PRO A 244 25.10 7.00 10.70
CA PRO A 244 24.56 6.44 11.94
C PRO A 244 23.87 7.59 12.70
N ALA A 245 22.63 7.39 13.11
CA ALA A 245 21.99 8.26 14.08
C ALA A 245 22.76 8.18 15.40
N SER A 246 23.66 9.13 15.64
CA SER A 246 24.24 9.36 16.96
C SER A 246 23.21 10.10 17.81
N SER A 247 22.66 9.39 18.78
CA SER A 247 21.93 9.97 19.89
C SER A 247 22.87 10.85 20.72
N GLN A 248 22.57 12.16 20.76
CA GLN A 248 22.94 13.00 21.89
C GLN A 248 21.67 13.62 22.49
N PRO A 249 21.55 13.71 23.82
CA PRO A 249 20.32 14.09 24.50
C PRO A 249 20.19 15.62 24.59
N SER A 250 19.05 16.15 24.17
CA SER A 250 18.65 17.54 24.46
C SER A 250 18.21 17.66 25.92
N PRO A 251 18.58 18.75 26.62
CA PRO A 251 18.14 18.98 27.99
C PRO A 251 16.64 19.30 28.05
N LEU A 252 15.97 18.65 29.00
CA LEU A 252 14.58 18.90 29.37
C LEU A 252 14.45 20.30 30.00
N THR A 253 13.71 21.20 29.35
CA THR A 253 13.11 22.38 30.02
C THR A 253 11.59 22.21 30.06
N PRO A 254 10.91 22.46 31.20
CA PRO A 254 9.47 22.27 31.31
C PRO A 254 8.70 23.37 30.57
N ASN A 255 7.77 22.96 29.70
CA ASN A 255 6.76 23.85 29.11
C ASN A 255 5.73 24.26 30.17
N ALA A 256 5.67 25.56 30.50
CA ALA A 256 4.53 26.17 31.18
C ALA A 256 3.52 26.68 30.15
N PRO A 257 2.20 26.49 30.33
CA PRO A 257 1.19 26.99 29.41
C PRO A 257 0.95 28.50 29.60
N ARG A 258 0.89 29.24 28.49
CA ARG A 258 0.61 30.68 28.45
C ARG A 258 -0.89 30.93 28.63
N LEU A 259 -1.26 31.58 29.73
CA LEU A 259 -2.56 32.23 29.92
C LEU A 259 -2.64 33.49 29.03
N GLY A 260 -3.76 33.63 28.34
CA GLY A 260 -4.10 34.84 27.59
C GLY A 260 -4.47 35.99 28.55
N ASN A 261 -3.81 37.13 28.38
CA ASN A 261 -4.33 38.43 28.77
C ASN A 261 -3.75 39.49 27.82
N PRO A 262 -4.57 40.27 27.09
CA PRO A 262 -4.10 41.09 25.97
C PRO A 262 -3.54 42.47 26.35
N LEU A 263 -3.39 42.81 27.64
CA LEU A 263 -3.04 44.18 28.05
C LEU A 263 -1.60 44.40 28.56
N LEU A 264 -0.76 43.37 28.61
CA LEU A 264 0.61 43.47 29.14
C LEU A 264 1.72 43.40 28.07
N GLY A 265 1.36 43.30 26.78
CA GLY A 265 2.30 43.27 25.66
C GLY A 265 2.70 44.65 25.10
N GLN A 266 2.07 45.73 25.58
CA GLN A 266 2.18 47.05 24.97
C GLN A 266 3.20 48.00 25.63
N MET A 267 3.92 47.56 26.68
CA MET A 267 4.84 48.44 27.41
C MET A 267 6.28 47.93 27.58
N LEU A 268 6.62 46.73 27.10
CA LEU A 268 8.00 46.24 27.11
C LEU A 268 8.38 45.67 25.74
N GLY A 269 8.97 46.52 24.90
CA GLY A 269 9.47 46.10 23.60
C GLY A 269 10.00 47.23 22.71
N ALA A 270 10.72 48.19 23.27
CA ALA A 270 11.57 49.08 22.49
C ALA A 270 13.01 48.91 23.00
N ILE A 271 13.89 48.42 22.13
CA ILE A 271 15.34 48.65 21.99
C ILE A 271 15.94 47.45 21.26
N GLY A 272 16.58 47.69 20.11
CA GLY A 272 17.51 46.75 19.49
C GLY A 272 17.32 46.56 17.99
N ASN A 273 17.64 47.60 17.22
CA ASN A 273 17.70 47.56 15.76
C ASN A 273 19.16 47.33 15.32
N ALA A 274 19.44 46.28 14.55
CA ALA A 274 20.67 46.16 13.77
C ALA A 274 20.50 45.18 12.59
N GLY A 275 20.18 45.75 11.43
CA GLY A 275 20.69 45.38 10.10
C GLY A 275 20.43 43.97 9.56
N GLN A 276 19.39 43.81 8.74
CA GLN A 276 19.39 42.79 7.70
C GLN A 276 18.80 43.34 6.39
N LEU A 277 19.62 43.22 5.35
CA LEU A 277 19.37 43.71 4.00
C LEU A 277 18.33 42.82 3.29
N ASN A 278 17.40 43.48 2.59
CA ASN A 278 16.40 42.89 1.71
C ASN A 278 17.04 42.04 0.59
N ALA A 279 16.53 40.81 0.42
CA ALA A 279 16.60 40.07 -0.84
C ALA A 279 15.35 39.20 -1.03
N GLY A 280 14.50 39.58 -1.99
CA GLY A 280 13.75 38.72 -2.92
C GLY A 280 12.63 37.80 -2.40
N PRO A 281 11.52 37.63 -3.15
CA PRO A 281 10.46 36.70 -2.79
C PRO A 281 10.98 35.27 -2.94
N THR A 282 10.78 34.46 -1.91
CA THR A 282 11.10 33.04 -1.90
C THR A 282 10.32 32.33 -2.98
N MET A 283 11.02 31.91 -4.03
CA MET A 283 10.56 30.90 -4.96
C MET A 283 10.11 29.68 -4.18
N THR A 284 8.90 29.24 -4.47
CA THR A 284 8.45 27.88 -4.22
C THR A 284 9.53 26.91 -4.69
N THR A 285 9.90 25.97 -3.82
CA THR A 285 10.82 24.88 -4.15
C THR A 285 10.17 24.05 -5.27
N ARG A 286 10.51 24.38 -6.52
CA ARG A 286 10.18 23.59 -7.70
C ARG A 286 10.80 22.22 -7.49
N ALA A 287 9.97 21.18 -7.49
CA ALA A 287 10.41 19.80 -7.46
C ALA A 287 11.53 19.61 -8.51
N PRO A 288 12.60 18.85 -8.21
CA PRO A 288 13.63 18.58 -9.19
C PRO A 288 12.98 17.82 -10.36
N THR A 289 12.82 18.51 -11.49
CA THR A 289 12.39 17.89 -12.74
C THR A 289 13.55 17.04 -13.24
N SER A 290 13.50 15.75 -12.94
CA SER A 290 14.39 14.77 -13.54
C SER A 290 14.16 14.80 -15.06
N ASN A 291 15.23 14.82 -15.84
CA ASN A 291 15.19 14.67 -17.30
C ASN A 291 14.79 13.24 -17.74
N SER A 292 14.01 12.53 -16.92
CA SER A 292 13.42 11.25 -17.27
C SER A 292 12.08 11.50 -17.96
N ARG A 293 12.06 11.38 -19.29
CA ARG A 293 10.90 11.53 -20.18
C ARG A 293 9.72 10.57 -19.93
N ILE A 294 9.73 9.83 -18.82
CA ILE A 294 8.69 8.85 -18.45
C ILE A 294 8.13 9.30 -17.10
N ARG A 295 6.85 9.66 -17.08
CA ARG A 295 6.10 9.97 -15.84
C ARG A 295 5.09 8.86 -15.60
N VAL A 296 5.04 8.36 -14.36
CA VAL A 296 4.13 7.29 -13.95
C VAL A 296 3.27 7.79 -12.80
N GLU A 297 1.96 7.70 -12.93
CA GLU A 297 0.99 8.10 -11.92
C GLU A 297 -0.06 7.02 -11.67
N ALA A 298 -0.61 6.98 -10.45
CA ALA A 298 -1.71 6.10 -10.10
C ALA A 298 -3.05 6.83 -10.21
N ASP A 299 -3.98 6.29 -10.99
CA ASP A 299 -5.40 6.64 -10.92
C ASP A 299 -6.08 5.74 -9.89
N VAL A 300 -6.30 6.29 -8.69
CA VAL A 300 -6.97 5.61 -7.57
C VAL A 300 -8.42 5.28 -7.87
N ARG A 301 -9.11 6.08 -8.68
CA ARG A 301 -10.56 5.94 -8.88
C ARG A 301 -10.88 4.76 -9.78
N ASN A 302 -10.05 4.54 -10.80
CA ASN A 302 -10.23 3.46 -11.77
C ASN A 302 -9.27 2.28 -11.52
N ASN A 303 -8.51 2.31 -10.41
CA ASN A 303 -7.41 1.38 -10.11
C ASN A 303 -6.51 1.11 -11.33
N ALA A 304 -5.98 2.18 -11.92
CA ALA A 304 -5.19 2.12 -13.15
C ALA A 304 -3.84 2.84 -12.99
N VAL A 305 -2.84 2.40 -13.74
CA VAL A 305 -1.57 3.11 -13.86
C VAL A 305 -1.57 3.93 -15.15
N LEU A 306 -1.27 5.23 -15.02
CA LEU A 306 -1.10 6.15 -16.12
C LEU A 306 0.39 6.34 -16.39
N ILE A 307 0.82 6.07 -17.62
CA ILE A 307 2.20 6.24 -18.05
C ILE A 307 2.24 7.26 -19.19
N TYR A 308 2.96 8.35 -18.98
CA TYR A 308 3.20 9.39 -19.98
C TYR A 308 4.50 9.03 -20.71
N ASP A 309 4.38 8.48 -21.92
CA ASP A 309 5.52 8.13 -22.77
C ASP A 309 5.07 7.99 -24.25
N VAL A 310 5.99 7.61 -25.11
CA VAL A 310 5.76 7.32 -26.52
C VAL A 310 4.96 6.02 -26.71
N PRO A 311 3.97 5.99 -27.64
CA PRO A 311 3.09 4.85 -27.83
C PRO A 311 3.80 3.58 -28.32
N GLU A 312 4.98 3.70 -28.93
CA GLU A 312 5.77 2.55 -29.41
C GLU A 312 6.21 1.61 -28.27
N ARG A 313 6.31 2.11 -27.03
CA ARG A 313 6.68 1.32 -25.84
C ARG A 313 5.49 0.69 -25.10
N GLN A 314 4.27 0.92 -25.58
CA GLN A 314 3.07 0.41 -24.92
C GLN A 314 3.08 -1.12 -24.76
N ALA A 315 3.63 -1.86 -25.73
CA ALA A 315 3.75 -3.32 -25.65
C ALA A 315 4.65 -3.77 -24.49
N MET A 316 5.79 -3.10 -24.30
CA MET A 316 6.72 -3.35 -23.20
C MET A 316 6.06 -3.10 -21.84
N TYR A 317 5.32 -1.99 -21.69
CA TYR A 317 4.61 -1.68 -20.45
C TYR A 317 3.50 -2.69 -20.15
N ARG A 318 2.77 -3.13 -21.17
CA ARG A 318 1.74 -4.15 -21.01
C ARG A 318 2.33 -5.45 -20.46
N GLU A 319 3.44 -5.92 -21.01
CA GLU A 319 4.11 -7.14 -20.54
C GLU A 319 4.58 -6.98 -19.09
N LEU A 320 5.24 -5.87 -18.76
CA LEU A 320 5.71 -5.61 -17.40
C LEU A 320 4.55 -5.56 -16.39
N ILE A 321 3.45 -4.89 -16.74
CA ILE A 321 2.26 -4.80 -15.86
C ILE A 321 1.61 -6.16 -15.69
N THR A 322 1.55 -7.02 -16.72
CA THR A 322 1.01 -8.37 -16.57
C THR A 322 1.82 -9.26 -15.63
N GLN A 323 3.12 -9.01 -15.48
CA GLN A 323 3.97 -9.72 -14.51
C GLN A 323 3.79 -9.19 -13.08
N LEU A 324 3.42 -7.91 -12.91
CA LEU A 324 3.18 -7.29 -11.60
C LEU A 324 1.75 -7.51 -11.08
N ASP A 325 0.76 -7.54 -11.98
CA ASP A 325 -0.67 -7.72 -11.68
C ASP A 325 -1.06 -9.20 -11.70
N VAL A 326 -0.54 -9.96 -10.75
CA VAL A 326 -0.83 -11.39 -10.57
C VAL A 326 -1.72 -11.65 -9.36
N ALA A 327 -2.58 -12.64 -9.47
CA ALA A 327 -3.39 -13.10 -8.34
C ALA A 327 -2.50 -13.65 -7.22
N ARG A 328 -2.61 -13.06 -6.03
CA ARG A 328 -1.86 -13.47 -4.84
C ARG A 328 -2.73 -14.33 -3.94
N LYS A 329 -2.11 -15.32 -3.28
CA LYS A 329 -2.80 -16.16 -2.30
C LYS A 329 -3.11 -15.35 -1.06
N LEU A 330 -4.23 -15.68 -0.40
CA LEU A 330 -4.56 -15.18 0.93
C LEU A 330 -3.97 -16.12 1.97
N ILE A 331 -3.41 -15.56 3.03
CA ILE A 331 -2.80 -16.28 4.13
C ILE A 331 -3.39 -15.75 5.43
N GLU A 332 -4.00 -16.65 6.20
CA GLU A 332 -4.39 -16.43 7.58
C GLU A 332 -3.21 -16.81 8.48
N ILE A 333 -2.92 -15.98 9.47
CA ILE A 333 -1.90 -16.21 10.48
C ILE A 333 -2.57 -16.15 11.85
N ASP A 334 -2.62 -17.28 12.52
CA ASP A 334 -3.06 -17.39 13.91
C ASP A 334 -1.84 -17.35 14.82
N ALA A 335 -1.87 -16.49 15.83
CA ALA A 335 -0.89 -16.47 16.91
C ALA A 335 -1.57 -16.83 18.24
N ILE A 336 -0.93 -17.67 19.04
CA ILE A 336 -1.34 -18.01 20.40
C ILE A 336 -0.22 -17.58 21.34
N ILE A 337 -0.57 -16.72 22.28
CA ILE A 337 0.30 -16.27 23.37
C ILE A 337 -0.22 -16.94 24.63
N LEU A 338 0.58 -17.82 25.22
CA LEU A 338 0.24 -18.58 26.41
C LEU A 338 1.15 -18.15 27.56
N ASP A 339 0.59 -17.61 28.63
CA ASP A 339 1.28 -17.29 29.89
C ASP A 339 0.80 -18.25 30.99
N ILE A 340 1.73 -18.95 31.63
CA ILE A 340 1.47 -19.92 32.71
C ILE A 340 2.29 -19.50 33.92
N GLU A 341 1.63 -19.17 35.01
CA GLU A 341 2.26 -18.85 36.29
C GLU A 341 1.87 -19.90 37.34
N ARG A 342 2.90 -20.47 38.00
CA ARG A 342 2.76 -21.44 39.08
C ARG A 342 3.48 -20.92 40.31
N THR A 343 2.72 -20.59 41.34
CA THR A 343 3.25 -20.15 42.63
C THR A 343 3.11 -21.27 43.65
N GLN A 344 4.15 -21.51 44.43
CA GLN A 344 4.14 -22.43 45.56
C GLN A 344 4.78 -21.75 46.76
N LEU A 345 4.04 -21.70 47.87
CA LEU A 345 4.50 -21.18 49.14
C LEU A 345 4.41 -22.27 50.19
N ARG A 346 5.49 -22.47 50.93
CA ARG A 346 5.55 -23.37 52.10
C ARG A 346 6.19 -22.63 53.25
N GLU A 347 5.44 -22.47 54.32
CA GLU A 347 5.90 -21.85 55.55
C GLU A 347 5.70 -22.81 56.72
N PHE A 348 6.71 -22.85 57.57
CA PHE A 348 6.63 -23.51 58.86
C PHE A 348 7.44 -22.73 59.89
N GLY A 349 6.89 -22.55 61.08
CA GLY A 349 7.57 -21.89 62.19
C GLY A 349 6.77 -21.96 63.48
N VAL A 350 7.48 -21.87 64.60
CA VAL A 350 6.87 -21.82 65.92
C VAL A 350 7.37 -20.57 66.65
N ASN A 351 6.44 -19.74 67.12
CA ASN A 351 6.75 -18.63 68.02
C ASN A 351 6.53 -19.08 69.44
N TRP A 352 7.47 -18.75 70.31
CA TRP A 352 7.37 -19.03 71.73
C TRP A 352 7.33 -17.72 72.48
N GLY A 353 6.43 -17.59 73.44
CA GLY A 353 6.49 -16.50 74.37
C GLY A 353 6.03 -16.86 75.76
N PHE A 354 6.50 -16.10 76.71
CA PHE A 354 6.12 -16.20 78.09
C PHE A 354 5.80 -14.79 78.60
N GLN A 355 4.80 -14.71 79.45
CA GLN A 355 4.37 -13.47 80.05
C GLN A 355 3.91 -13.79 81.46
N ASN A 356 4.41 -13.05 82.44
CA ASN A 356 3.95 -13.06 83.82
C ASN A 356 3.91 -11.60 84.33
N SER A 357 3.36 -11.35 85.52
CA SER A 357 3.10 -10.00 86.07
C SER A 357 4.32 -9.06 86.15
N ARG A 358 5.55 -9.59 86.10
CA ARG A 358 6.81 -8.81 86.18
C ARG A 358 7.72 -8.94 84.95
N PHE A 359 7.47 -9.89 84.05
CA PHE A 359 8.40 -10.23 82.98
C PHE A 359 7.63 -10.76 81.76
N ARG A 360 7.87 -10.14 80.60
CA ARG A 360 7.38 -10.58 79.28
C ARG A 360 8.60 -10.78 78.40
N GLY A 361 8.68 -11.94 77.76
CA GLY A 361 9.70 -12.21 76.75
C GLY A 361 9.17 -13.23 75.76
N GLY A 362 9.61 -13.11 74.52
CA GLY A 362 9.17 -14.00 73.46
C GLY A 362 10.10 -13.90 72.28
N VAL A 363 10.10 -14.97 71.49
CA VAL A 363 10.85 -15.06 70.25
C VAL A 363 9.83 -15.24 69.13
N ASN A 364 9.73 -14.22 68.29
CA ASN A 364 8.94 -14.28 67.06
C ASN A 364 9.84 -14.78 65.93
N MET A 365 9.57 -16.00 65.45
CA MET A 365 10.30 -16.62 64.34
C MET A 365 9.50 -16.69 63.06
N ALA A 366 8.18 -16.51 63.11
CA ALA A 366 7.31 -16.60 61.95
C ALA A 366 7.23 -15.26 61.17
N PRO A 367 7.53 -15.24 59.86
CA PRO A 367 7.16 -14.14 58.98
C PRO A 367 5.64 -14.09 58.75
N GLY A 368 5.10 -12.93 58.35
CA GLY A 368 3.73 -12.80 57.82
C GLY A 368 2.57 -12.77 58.85
N THR A 369 1.33 -12.72 58.34
CA THR A 369 0.08 -12.48 59.08
C THR A 369 -1.02 -13.55 58.89
N SER A 370 -0.75 -14.71 58.27
CA SER A 370 -1.79 -15.72 57.99
C SER A 370 -1.54 -17.09 58.67
N SER A 371 -2.65 -17.80 58.96
CA SER A 371 -2.73 -19.17 59.49
C SER A 371 -1.89 -19.46 60.75
N GLN A 372 -2.39 -19.01 61.90
CA GLN A 372 -1.75 -19.19 63.21
C GLN A 372 -2.63 -20.03 64.14
N VAL A 373 -2.06 -21.09 64.73
CA VAL A 373 -2.66 -21.85 65.82
C VAL A 373 -1.96 -21.42 67.11
N SER A 374 -2.68 -20.73 68.00
CA SER A 374 -2.16 -20.30 69.30
C SER A 374 -2.55 -21.29 70.40
N ILE A 375 -1.57 -21.64 71.23
CA ILE A 375 -1.74 -22.44 72.44
C ILE A 375 -1.32 -21.54 73.60
N GLU A 376 -2.29 -21.06 74.39
CA GLU A 376 -2.04 -20.11 75.49
C GLU A 376 -2.48 -20.68 76.84
N ASN A 377 -1.67 -20.43 77.87
CA ASN A 377 -2.01 -20.70 79.27
C ASN A 377 -2.10 -19.38 80.04
N ARG A 378 -3.24 -19.20 80.73
CA ARG A 378 -3.87 -17.95 81.24
C ARG A 378 -2.97 -16.80 81.68
N ASP A 379 -1.73 -17.01 82.14
CA ASP A 379 -0.79 -15.95 82.54
C ASP A 379 0.70 -16.38 82.56
N ARG A 380 1.14 -17.34 81.72
CA ARG A 380 2.54 -17.83 81.78
C ARG A 380 3.21 -18.10 80.45
N PHE A 381 2.52 -18.72 79.50
CA PHE A 381 3.15 -19.28 78.31
C PHE A 381 2.19 -19.28 77.13
N TYR A 382 2.69 -18.90 75.96
CA TYR A 382 2.02 -19.08 74.69
C TYR A 382 2.97 -19.66 73.64
N ALA A 383 2.42 -20.49 72.76
CA ALA A 383 3.10 -21.03 71.60
C ALA A 383 2.21 -20.82 70.36
N ASP A 384 2.74 -20.15 69.35
CA ASP A 384 2.04 -19.95 68.09
C ASP A 384 2.69 -20.80 67.01
N ILE A 385 1.97 -21.81 66.53
CA ILE A 385 2.41 -22.65 65.43
C ILE A 385 1.85 -22.06 64.14
N ARG A 386 2.76 -21.77 63.20
CA ARG A 386 2.41 -21.35 61.84
C ARG A 386 2.84 -22.42 60.85
N ALA A 387 1.87 -22.85 60.05
CA ALA A 387 2.09 -23.80 58.97
C ALA A 387 1.16 -23.44 57.81
N LEU A 388 1.73 -23.09 56.67
CA LEU A 388 0.99 -22.71 55.47
C LEU A 388 1.59 -23.44 54.25
N GLU A 389 0.75 -24.14 53.50
CA GLU A 389 1.08 -24.57 52.13
C GLU A 389 0.05 -23.95 51.19
N ALA A 390 0.50 -23.07 50.31
CA ALA A 390 -0.33 -22.44 49.28
C ALA A 390 0.19 -22.79 47.89
N LYS A 391 -0.73 -23.03 46.95
CA LYS A 391 -0.43 -23.31 45.54
C LYS A 391 -1.34 -22.45 44.68
N GLY A 392 -0.75 -21.66 43.79
CA GLY A 392 -1.45 -20.89 42.77
C GLY A 392 -1.11 -21.41 41.37
N LEU A 393 -2.11 -21.43 40.50
CA LEU A 393 -1.96 -21.66 39.06
C LEU A 393 -2.80 -20.62 38.33
N ALA A 394 -2.15 -19.80 37.51
CA ALA A 394 -2.81 -18.87 36.61
C ALA A 394 -2.40 -19.18 35.17
N THR A 395 -3.38 -19.15 34.25
CA THR A 395 -3.16 -19.37 32.82
C THR A 395 -3.87 -18.28 32.03
N MET A 396 -3.15 -17.62 31.12
CA MET A 396 -3.69 -16.59 30.22
C MET A 396 -3.40 -17.00 28.77
N VAL A 397 -4.41 -16.91 27.91
CA VAL A 397 -4.32 -17.24 26.49
C VAL A 397 -4.83 -16.06 25.67
N SER A 398 -3.99 -15.53 24.78
CA SER A 398 -4.38 -14.53 23.78
C SER A 398 -4.23 -15.10 22.38
N ASN A 399 -5.23 -14.93 21.53
CA ASN A 399 -5.30 -15.53 20.19
C ASN A 399 -5.53 -14.48 19.07
N PRO A 400 -4.61 -13.53 18.83
CA PRO A 400 -4.75 -12.63 17.69
C PRO A 400 -4.59 -13.38 16.36
N SER A 401 -5.50 -13.12 15.42
CA SER A 401 -5.44 -13.63 14.05
C SER A 401 -5.49 -12.49 13.02
N VAL A 402 -4.82 -12.68 11.89
CA VAL A 402 -4.81 -11.69 10.80
C VAL A 402 -4.78 -12.38 9.44
N LEU A 403 -5.56 -11.86 8.49
CA LEU A 403 -5.61 -12.31 7.11
C LEU A 403 -4.91 -11.29 6.21
N THR A 404 -4.00 -11.75 5.36
CA THR A 404 -3.29 -10.86 4.42
C THR A 404 -2.94 -11.56 3.12
N LEU A 405 -2.61 -10.76 2.11
CA LEU A 405 -2.10 -11.25 0.83
C LEU A 405 -0.63 -11.65 0.96
N GLU A 406 -0.18 -12.52 0.05
CA GLU A 406 1.23 -12.83 -0.06
C GLU A 406 2.09 -11.57 -0.31
N ASN A 407 3.23 -11.49 0.38
CA ASN A 407 4.19 -10.38 0.35
C ASN A 407 3.60 -9.02 0.77
N GLN A 408 2.48 -9.04 1.50
CA GLN A 408 1.80 -7.84 1.97
C GLN A 408 1.85 -7.79 3.50
N PRO A 409 2.42 -6.73 4.12
CA PRO A 409 2.35 -6.56 5.57
C PRO A 409 0.90 -6.39 6.02
N ALA A 410 0.57 -7.06 7.10
CA ALA A 410 -0.63 -6.81 7.87
C ALA A 410 -0.29 -6.65 9.34
N VAL A 411 -1.09 -5.80 9.99
CA VAL A 411 -0.90 -5.37 11.36
C VAL A 411 -2.25 -5.45 12.05
N ILE A 412 -2.25 -6.03 13.25
CA ILE A 412 -3.34 -5.99 14.19
C ILE A 412 -2.80 -5.48 15.53
N ASP A 413 -3.47 -4.51 16.14
CA ASP A 413 -3.07 -3.92 17.42
C ASP A 413 -4.32 -3.72 18.28
N PHE A 414 -4.39 -4.49 19.37
CA PHE A 414 -5.41 -4.38 20.40
C PHE A 414 -4.76 -3.75 21.61
N ASN A 415 -5.08 -2.48 21.86
CA ASN A 415 -4.43 -1.73 22.92
C ASN A 415 -5.45 -1.06 23.86
N ARG A 416 -4.99 -0.82 25.09
CA ARG A 416 -5.69 -0.05 26.11
C ARG A 416 -4.74 1.02 26.60
N THR A 417 -5.21 2.26 26.58
CA THR A 417 -4.45 3.43 27.05
C THR A 417 -5.01 3.87 28.39
N GLN A 418 -4.14 3.97 29.40
CA GLN A 418 -4.45 4.59 30.69
C GLN A 418 -3.76 5.96 30.76
N TYR A 419 -4.40 6.91 31.43
CA TYR A 419 -3.91 8.28 31.54
C TYR A 419 -3.43 8.52 32.97
N ILE A 420 -2.13 8.79 33.13
CA ILE A 420 -1.56 9.11 34.44
C ILE A 420 -1.55 10.63 34.65
N THR A 421 -1.88 11.06 35.87
CA THR A 421 -1.98 12.46 36.27
C THR A 421 -0.90 12.76 37.31
N PRO A 422 0.23 13.39 36.94
CA PRO A 422 1.26 13.76 37.90
C PRO A 422 0.83 15.00 38.70
N GLY A 423 0.26 14.79 39.89
CA GLY A 423 0.08 15.84 40.91
C GLY A 423 -1.09 16.82 40.70
N ARG A 424 -1.31 17.70 41.69
CA ARG A 424 -2.52 18.55 41.81
C ARG A 424 -2.41 19.97 41.23
N ASP A 425 -1.20 20.51 41.05
CA ASP A 425 -1.06 21.94 40.74
C ASP A 425 -0.82 22.25 39.24
N TYR A 426 -0.29 21.29 38.46
CA TYR A 426 -0.23 21.33 36.98
C TYR A 426 -0.19 19.91 36.41
N ALA A 427 -1.35 19.28 36.22
CA ALA A 427 -1.42 17.90 35.74
C ALA A 427 -1.18 17.79 34.23
N THR A 428 0.03 17.40 33.82
CA THR A 428 0.28 16.95 32.44
C THR A 428 -0.16 15.49 32.33
N ILE A 429 -1.29 15.25 31.68
CA ILE A 429 -1.80 13.89 31.48
C ILE A 429 -0.88 13.13 30.50
N LEU A 430 -0.28 12.02 30.94
CA LEU A 430 0.54 11.16 30.08
C LEU A 430 -0.22 9.87 29.72
N PRO A 431 -0.40 9.54 28.43
CA PRO A 431 -0.96 8.27 28.01
C PRO A 431 0.07 7.15 28.11
N VAL A 432 -0.26 6.07 28.82
CA VAL A 432 0.48 4.81 28.83
C VAL A 432 -0.38 3.76 28.14
N THR A 433 0.07 3.33 26.96
CA THR A 433 -0.61 2.31 26.15
C THR A 433 0.08 0.95 26.33
N VAL A 434 -0.73 -0.08 26.56
CA VAL A 434 -0.32 -1.49 26.60
C VAL A 434 -1.33 -2.33 25.83
N GLY A 435 -0.90 -3.48 25.34
CA GLY A 435 -1.78 -4.38 24.59
C GLY A 435 -1.01 -5.35 23.71
N THR A 436 -1.76 -6.12 22.94
CA THR A 436 -1.25 -7.15 22.03
C THR A 436 -1.21 -6.59 20.60
N SER A 437 -0.04 -6.62 19.99
CA SER A 437 0.21 -6.29 18.60
C SER A 437 0.85 -7.48 17.88
N LEU A 438 0.36 -7.75 16.67
CA LEU A 438 0.95 -8.69 15.74
C LEU A 438 1.09 -8.00 14.37
N GLN A 439 2.33 -7.89 13.91
CA GLN A 439 2.68 -7.51 12.56
C GLN A 439 3.30 -8.71 11.84
N VAL A 440 2.86 -8.97 10.62
CA VAL A 440 3.33 -10.11 9.84
C VAL A 440 3.43 -9.80 8.36
N VAL A 441 4.46 -10.34 7.72
CA VAL A 441 4.63 -10.38 6.26
C VAL A 441 4.80 -11.85 5.83
N PRO A 442 3.78 -12.48 5.22
CA PRO A 442 3.88 -13.85 4.76
C PRO A 442 4.39 -13.93 3.32
N ARG A 443 5.11 -15.01 3.02
CA ARG A 443 5.51 -15.39 1.66
C ARG A 443 5.31 -16.89 1.47
N VAL A 444 4.64 -17.29 0.40
CA VAL A 444 4.32 -18.69 0.14
C VAL A 444 5.34 -19.24 -0.86
N THR A 445 5.98 -20.32 -0.49
CA THR A 445 6.82 -21.11 -1.38
C THR A 445 6.22 -22.50 -1.52
N THR A 446 6.23 -23.05 -2.72
CA THR A 446 5.69 -24.39 -2.97
C THR A 446 6.85 -25.31 -3.27
N GLY A 447 7.13 -26.23 -2.35
CA GLY A 447 8.22 -27.21 -2.48
C GLY A 447 7.66 -28.61 -2.34
N ARG A 448 7.93 -29.49 -3.32
CA ARG A 448 7.51 -30.91 -3.28
C ARG A 448 5.99 -31.11 -3.02
N GLY A 449 5.15 -30.21 -3.53
CA GLY A 449 3.69 -30.28 -3.37
C GLY A 449 3.15 -29.82 -2.01
N VAL A 450 4.01 -29.32 -1.11
CA VAL A 450 3.60 -28.75 0.18
C VAL A 450 3.83 -27.24 0.16
N HIS A 451 2.84 -26.48 0.64
CA HIS A 451 2.98 -25.04 0.85
C HIS A 451 3.81 -24.79 2.11
N GLN A 452 4.96 -24.15 1.93
CA GLN A 452 5.82 -23.64 2.98
C GLN A 452 5.65 -22.11 3.05
N ILE A 453 5.30 -21.61 4.22
CA ILE A 453 5.07 -20.19 4.47
C ILE A 453 6.27 -19.64 5.24
N HIS A 454 6.96 -18.70 4.61
CA HIS A 454 7.97 -17.86 5.26
C HIS A 454 7.25 -16.70 5.90
N LEU A 455 7.49 -16.47 7.17
CA LEU A 455 6.87 -15.40 7.94
C LEU A 455 7.96 -14.50 8.51
N ALA A 456 7.86 -13.19 8.26
CA ALA A 456 8.57 -12.18 9.04
C ALA A 456 7.58 -11.55 10.02
N ILE A 457 7.91 -11.57 11.31
CA ILE A 457 6.92 -11.38 12.37
C ILE A 457 7.49 -10.50 13.47
N ASP A 458 6.67 -9.55 13.89
CA ASP A 458 6.87 -8.73 15.07
C ASP A 458 5.63 -8.85 15.96
N ILE A 459 5.80 -9.44 17.14
CA ILE A 459 4.77 -9.55 18.17
C ILE A 459 5.20 -8.69 19.35
N GLU A 460 4.29 -7.87 19.85
CA GLU A 460 4.45 -7.21 21.13
C GLU A 460 3.21 -7.48 21.96
N ASP A 461 3.38 -7.85 23.22
CA ASP A 461 2.25 -8.00 24.12
C ASP A 461 2.61 -7.48 25.51
N GLY A 462 1.75 -6.63 26.05
CA GLY A 462 1.92 -6.08 27.37
C GLY A 462 0.61 -5.89 28.11
N ASN A 463 0.71 -5.92 29.43
CA ASN A 463 -0.42 -5.74 30.34
C ASN A 463 -0.01 -4.86 31.52
N PHE A 464 -0.99 -4.24 32.17
CA PHE A 464 -0.82 -3.59 33.46
C PHE A 464 -0.71 -4.66 34.56
N ASP A 465 0.21 -4.46 35.50
CA ASP A 465 0.33 -5.33 36.66
C ASP A 465 -0.65 -4.87 37.76
N GLU A 466 -1.80 -5.54 37.86
CA GLU A 466 -2.84 -5.23 38.85
C GLU A 466 -2.62 -5.94 40.20
N THR A 467 -1.51 -6.66 40.38
CA THR A 467 -1.28 -7.50 41.58
C THR A 467 -1.00 -6.72 42.86
N ASN A 468 -0.80 -5.40 42.80
CA ASN A 468 -0.55 -4.56 43.97
C ASN A 468 -1.62 -3.45 44.15
N PRO A 469 -2.70 -3.71 44.93
CA PRO A 469 -3.79 -2.76 45.16
C PRO A 469 -3.42 -1.55 46.04
N GLU A 470 -2.23 -1.52 46.65
CA GLU A 470 -1.76 -0.40 47.48
C GLU A 470 -0.90 0.64 46.73
N ARG A 471 -0.56 0.40 45.45
CA ARG A 471 0.19 1.37 44.65
C ARG A 471 -0.74 2.35 43.95
N ASP A 472 -0.45 3.64 44.14
CA ASP A 472 -1.18 4.79 43.60
C ASP A 472 -1.50 4.63 42.10
N ALA A 473 -2.73 4.96 41.69
CA ALA A 473 -3.18 4.94 40.30
C ALA A 473 -2.31 5.82 39.37
N ASN A 474 -1.47 6.68 39.95
CA ASN A 474 -0.50 7.53 39.24
C ASN A 474 0.82 6.83 38.88
N HIS A 475 1.05 5.57 39.28
CA HIS A 475 2.26 4.80 38.98
C HIS A 475 1.95 3.38 38.47
N PRO A 476 1.43 3.24 37.24
CA PRO A 476 1.15 1.92 36.65
C PRO A 476 2.46 1.18 36.38
N ASP A 477 2.55 -0.05 36.88
CA ASP A 477 3.60 -1.00 36.48
C ASP A 477 3.15 -1.73 35.22
N VAL A 478 4.03 -1.76 34.21
CA VAL A 478 3.71 -2.25 32.87
C VAL A 478 4.71 -3.34 32.51
N ARG A 479 4.18 -4.52 32.23
CA ARG A 479 4.97 -5.65 31.72
C ARG A 479 4.80 -5.74 30.21
N ARG A 480 5.90 -5.75 29.46
CA ARG A 480 5.90 -5.94 27.99
C ARG A 480 6.83 -7.07 27.58
N GLY A 481 6.39 -7.86 26.61
CA GLY A 481 7.22 -8.83 25.88
C GLY A 481 7.21 -8.50 24.38
N LYS A 482 8.38 -8.52 23.75
CA LYS A 482 8.53 -8.31 22.30
C LYS A 482 9.28 -9.47 21.67
N VAL A 483 8.78 -9.97 20.54
CA VAL A 483 9.40 -11.02 19.72
C VAL A 483 9.48 -10.51 18.30
N SER A 484 10.69 -10.47 17.73
CA SER A 484 10.92 -10.13 16.32
C SER A 484 11.74 -11.26 15.71
N THR A 485 11.20 -11.96 14.70
CA THR A 485 11.86 -13.15 14.14
C THR A 485 11.32 -13.51 12.76
N GLN A 486 12.04 -14.41 12.10
CA GLN A 486 11.66 -15.00 10.82
C GLN A 486 11.57 -16.52 10.97
N ALA A 487 10.47 -17.10 10.50
CA ALA A 487 10.22 -18.54 10.59
C ALA A 487 9.73 -19.10 9.26
N VAL A 488 10.10 -20.35 8.96
CA VAL A 488 9.56 -21.10 7.82
C VAL A 488 8.73 -22.25 8.35
N MET A 489 7.46 -22.27 7.98
CA MET A 489 6.45 -23.17 8.54
C MET A 489 5.69 -23.87 7.43
N GLN A 490 5.16 -25.06 7.70
CA GLN A 490 4.24 -25.71 6.76
C GLN A 490 2.82 -25.20 7.00
N GLU A 491 2.01 -25.20 5.95
CA GLU A 491 0.58 -24.90 6.06
C GLU A 491 -0.09 -25.80 7.12
N LYS A 492 -0.96 -25.20 7.96
CA LYS A 492 -1.73 -25.87 9.03
C LYS A 492 -0.88 -26.52 10.13
N ARG A 493 0.42 -26.23 10.21
CA ARG A 493 1.27 -26.70 11.31
C ARG A 493 1.65 -25.57 12.25
N SER A 494 1.57 -25.87 13.55
CA SER A 494 1.97 -24.94 14.58
C SER A 494 3.46 -25.02 14.87
N LEU A 495 4.09 -23.87 15.13
CA LEU A 495 5.50 -23.77 15.54
C LEU A 495 5.60 -22.80 16.72
N VAL A 496 6.37 -23.19 17.74
CA VAL A 496 6.78 -22.28 18.80
C VAL A 496 7.87 -21.38 18.26
N VAL A 497 7.56 -20.09 18.16
CA VAL A 497 8.41 -19.09 17.51
C VAL A 497 9.23 -18.29 18.53
N GLY A 498 8.77 -18.26 19.78
CA GLY A 498 9.51 -17.69 20.89
C GLY A 498 8.89 -18.02 22.24
N GLY A 499 9.59 -17.69 23.31
CA GLY A 499 9.10 -17.83 24.67
C GLY A 499 10.20 -17.61 25.71
N PHE A 500 9.81 -17.47 26.97
CA PHE A 500 10.75 -17.41 28.09
C PHE A 500 10.23 -18.23 29.28
N HIS A 501 11.18 -18.78 30.03
CA HIS A 501 10.94 -19.62 31.19
C HIS A 501 11.74 -19.03 32.37
N VAL A 502 11.05 -18.58 33.41
CA VAL A 502 11.65 -17.99 34.61
C VAL A 502 11.23 -18.80 35.82
N THR A 503 12.20 -19.15 36.67
CA THR A 503 11.93 -19.80 37.95
C THR A 503 12.65 -19.01 39.03
N ASP A 504 11.88 -18.41 39.93
CA ASP A 504 12.36 -17.68 41.11
C ASP A 504 12.12 -18.53 42.35
N SER A 505 13.21 -19.01 42.95
CA SER A 505 13.16 -19.77 44.21
C SER A 505 13.84 -18.98 45.32
N SER A 506 13.11 -18.75 46.40
CA SER A 506 13.60 -18.12 47.63
C SER A 506 13.42 -19.11 48.79
N ASP A 507 14.51 -19.41 49.50
CA ASP A 507 14.48 -20.17 50.75
C ASP A 507 15.02 -19.27 51.86
N GLN A 508 14.13 -18.86 52.77
CA GLN A 508 14.43 -18.01 53.90
C GLN A 508 14.35 -18.85 55.19
N GLN A 509 15.49 -19.00 55.86
CA GLN A 509 15.58 -19.70 57.13
C GLN A 509 15.95 -18.73 58.26
N LYS A 510 15.10 -18.69 59.29
CA LYS A 510 15.35 -17.97 60.55
C LYS A 510 15.50 -18.99 61.67
N LYS A 511 16.51 -18.87 62.53
CA LYS A 511 16.74 -19.81 63.65
C LYS A 511 17.30 -19.10 64.86
N ILE A 512 17.00 -19.62 66.07
CA ILE A 512 17.67 -19.17 67.29
C ILE A 512 19.10 -19.76 67.31
N PRO A 513 20.16 -18.96 67.51
CA PRO A 513 21.51 -19.47 67.72
C PRO A 513 21.56 -20.49 68.87
N LEU A 514 22.35 -21.57 68.73
CA LEU A 514 22.42 -22.73 69.63
C LEU A 514 21.17 -23.64 69.61
N LEU A 515 19.98 -23.12 69.93
CA LEU A 515 18.76 -23.95 70.05
C LEU A 515 18.25 -24.48 68.71
N GLY A 516 18.43 -23.73 67.62
CA GLY A 516 18.05 -24.14 66.28
C GLY A 516 18.93 -25.24 65.67
N ASP A 517 20.12 -25.47 66.23
CA ASP A 517 21.11 -26.43 65.70
C ASP A 517 20.98 -27.83 66.32
N ILE A 518 20.09 -28.02 67.29
CA ILE A 518 19.80 -29.33 67.89
C ILE A 518 19.22 -30.26 66.81
N PRO A 519 19.78 -31.46 66.57
CA PRO A 519 19.24 -32.42 65.62
C PRO A 519 17.77 -32.75 65.91
N LEU A 520 16.95 -32.85 64.86
CA LEU A 520 15.48 -33.04 64.93
C LEU A 520 14.71 -31.90 65.61
N LEU A 521 14.97 -31.62 66.89
CA LEU A 521 14.21 -30.68 67.71
C LEU A 521 14.45 -29.21 67.33
N GLY A 522 15.70 -28.84 67.02
CA GLY A 522 16.05 -27.47 66.65
C GLY A 522 15.35 -27.00 65.38
N LYS A 523 15.29 -27.88 64.38
CA LYS A 523 14.60 -27.61 63.11
C LYS A 523 13.08 -27.58 63.25
N ALA A 524 12.51 -28.43 64.10
CA ALA A 524 11.06 -28.54 64.27
C ALA A 524 10.46 -27.45 65.18
N LEU A 525 11.22 -26.95 66.16
CA LEU A 525 10.68 -26.08 67.22
C LEU A 525 11.38 -24.73 67.31
N PHE A 526 12.65 -24.63 66.91
CA PHE A 526 13.48 -23.43 67.11
C PHE A 526 14.00 -22.83 65.79
N SER A 527 13.35 -23.17 64.68
CA SER A 527 13.61 -22.59 63.37
C SER A 527 12.31 -22.33 62.61
N SER A 528 12.32 -21.31 61.76
CA SER A 528 11.29 -21.04 60.77
C SER A 528 11.90 -21.11 59.38
N THR A 529 11.20 -21.81 58.49
CA THR A 529 11.56 -21.97 57.08
C THR A 529 10.43 -21.49 56.22
N GLU A 530 10.74 -20.61 55.29
CA GLU A 530 9.83 -20.06 54.29
C GLU A 530 10.42 -20.35 52.92
N ARG A 531 9.71 -21.14 52.13
CA ARG A 531 10.09 -21.49 50.76
C ARG A 531 9.05 -20.95 49.80
N HIS A 532 9.48 -20.03 48.96
CA HIS A 532 8.68 -19.48 47.87
C HIS A 532 9.28 -19.92 46.54
N ASN A 533 8.45 -20.51 45.67
CA ASN A 533 8.84 -20.93 44.34
C ASN A 533 7.82 -20.37 43.35
N ASN A 534 8.24 -19.42 42.51
CA ASN A 534 7.45 -18.89 41.43
C ASN A 534 8.03 -19.35 40.09
N ARG A 535 7.24 -20.08 39.30
CA ARG A 535 7.61 -20.56 37.98
C ARG A 535 6.69 -19.94 36.95
N ARG A 536 7.28 -19.26 35.97
CA ARG A 536 6.58 -18.53 34.91
C ARG A 536 7.04 -19.01 33.54
N GLU A 537 6.09 -19.31 32.67
CA GLU A 537 6.34 -19.79 31.32
C GLU A 537 5.49 -19.02 30.35
N ARG A 538 6.13 -18.41 29.34
CA ARG A 538 5.43 -17.69 28.29
C ARG A 538 5.84 -18.21 26.93
N LEU A 539 4.87 -18.60 26.11
CA LEU A 539 5.08 -19.21 24.79
C LEU A 539 4.34 -18.40 23.72
N PHE A 540 4.99 -18.23 22.57
CA PHE A 540 4.44 -17.64 21.36
C PHE A 540 4.38 -18.73 20.28
N ILE A 541 3.18 -19.14 19.92
CA ILE A 541 2.91 -20.23 18.99
C ILE A 541 2.21 -19.65 17.78
N LEU A 542 2.61 -20.05 16.58
CA LEU A 542 2.02 -19.56 15.34
C LEU A 542 1.46 -20.70 14.51
N THR A 543 0.42 -20.43 13.72
CA THR A 543 -0.16 -21.38 12.77
C THR A 543 -0.61 -20.65 11.50
N PRO A 544 0.10 -20.79 10.35
CA PRO A 544 -0.31 -20.20 9.09
C PRO A 544 -1.24 -21.14 8.31
N ARG A 545 -2.20 -20.56 7.58
CA ARG A 545 -3.14 -21.27 6.71
C ARG A 545 -3.27 -20.52 5.39
N VAL A 546 -3.17 -21.24 4.27
CA VAL A 546 -3.39 -20.65 2.94
C VAL A 546 -4.87 -20.78 2.61
N ILE A 547 -5.52 -19.66 2.35
CA ILE A 547 -6.92 -19.62 1.96
C ILE A 547 -7.03 -19.54 0.45
N GLY A 548 -7.80 -20.46 -0.15
CA GLY A 548 -7.97 -20.59 -1.58
C GLY A 548 -9.12 -19.78 -2.17
N ASP A 549 -10.02 -19.23 -1.36
CA ASP A 549 -11.27 -18.63 -1.81
C ASP A 549 -11.69 -17.44 -0.92
N GLN A 550 -12.12 -16.33 -1.52
CA GLN A 550 -12.50 -15.07 -0.83
C GLN A 550 -13.98 -15.05 -0.39
N ASP A 551 -14.73 -16.10 -0.71
CA ASP A 551 -16.19 -16.00 -0.83
C ASP A 551 -16.96 -16.36 0.46
N ASP A 552 -16.30 -16.98 1.44
CA ASP A 552 -16.96 -17.48 2.66
C ASP A 552 -16.31 -16.97 3.95
N PRO A 553 -16.80 -15.87 4.54
CA PRO A 553 -16.31 -15.32 5.79
C PRO A 553 -16.65 -16.18 7.02
N SER A 554 -17.56 -17.16 6.92
CA SER A 554 -17.95 -18.01 8.06
C SER A 554 -16.83 -18.97 8.47
N ARG A 555 -15.87 -19.23 7.59
CA ARG A 555 -14.70 -20.09 7.86
C ARG A 555 -13.75 -19.53 8.90
N TYR A 556 -13.82 -18.24 9.20
CA TYR A 556 -12.95 -17.56 10.17
C TYR A 556 -13.52 -17.55 11.60
N LEU A 557 -14.71 -18.13 11.81
CA LEU A 557 -15.37 -18.15 13.12
C LEU A 557 -15.48 -19.59 13.67
N PRO A 558 -15.39 -19.76 15.00
CA PRO A 558 -15.78 -21.00 15.69
C PRO A 558 -17.20 -21.44 15.30
N GLN A 559 -17.49 -22.75 15.31
CA GLN A 559 -18.81 -23.29 14.93
C GLN A 559 -19.97 -22.66 15.70
N ASP A 560 -19.74 -22.28 16.96
CA ASP A 560 -20.75 -21.66 17.82
C ASP A 560 -21.16 -20.25 17.32
N ASP A 561 -20.19 -19.50 16.79
CA ASP A 561 -20.37 -18.12 16.31
C ASP A 561 -20.84 -18.08 14.84
N GLN A 562 -20.68 -19.19 14.09
CA GLN A 562 -21.14 -19.31 12.71
C GLN A 562 -22.66 -19.13 12.59
N ALA A 563 -23.44 -19.65 13.54
CA ALA A 563 -24.90 -19.53 13.53
C ALA A 563 -25.36 -18.07 13.74
N GLU A 564 -24.67 -17.32 14.60
CA GLU A 564 -24.97 -15.91 14.87
C GLU A 564 -24.56 -15.02 13.68
N LEU A 565 -23.39 -15.27 13.08
CA LEU A 565 -23.01 -14.60 11.84
C LEU A 565 -23.99 -14.92 10.71
N GLN A 566 -24.39 -16.18 10.53
CA GLN A 566 -25.36 -16.57 9.50
C GLN A 566 -26.71 -15.87 9.72
N ALA A 567 -27.16 -15.75 10.97
CA ALA A 567 -28.35 -14.97 11.32
C ALA A 567 -28.18 -13.47 10.98
N ALA A 568 -27.01 -12.88 11.24
CA ALA A 568 -26.69 -11.50 10.90
C ALA A 568 -26.55 -11.26 9.38
N LEU A 569 -26.09 -12.27 8.62
CA LEU A 569 -25.95 -12.23 7.15
C LEU A 569 -27.27 -12.52 6.41
N THR A 570 -28.20 -13.25 7.03
CA THR A 570 -29.53 -13.56 6.46
C THR A 570 -30.28 -12.34 5.91
N PRO A 571 -30.36 -11.19 6.59
CA PRO A 571 -31.00 -9.99 6.03
C PRO A 571 -30.23 -9.36 4.85
N LEU A 572 -28.92 -9.55 4.74
CA LEU A 572 -28.15 -9.16 3.56
C LEU A 572 -28.42 -10.14 2.41
N ALA A 573 -28.39 -11.44 2.67
CA ALA A 573 -28.71 -12.47 1.69
C ALA A 573 -30.11 -12.24 1.06
N ARG A 574 -31.12 -11.90 1.88
CA ARG A 574 -32.47 -11.55 1.37
C ARG A 574 -32.50 -10.31 0.47
N ARG A 575 -31.61 -9.33 0.70
CA ARG A 575 -31.50 -8.12 -0.14
C ARG A 575 -30.90 -8.42 -1.51
N TYR A 576 -30.00 -9.39 -1.57
CA TYR A 576 -29.31 -9.79 -2.79
C TYR A 576 -29.90 -11.04 -3.45
N SER A 577 -30.89 -11.69 -2.84
CA SER A 577 -31.65 -12.76 -3.48
C SER A 577 -32.25 -12.24 -4.79
N PRO A 578 -32.04 -12.94 -5.92
CA PRO A 578 -32.65 -12.56 -7.19
C PRO A 578 -34.16 -12.46 -6.97
N HIS A 579 -34.75 -11.32 -7.36
CA HIS A 579 -36.16 -11.05 -7.16
C HIS A 579 -36.99 -12.25 -7.63
N GLN A 580 -37.91 -12.70 -6.78
CA GLN A 580 -38.84 -13.80 -7.10
C GLN A 580 -39.46 -13.53 -8.48
N PRO A 581 -39.54 -14.53 -9.38
CA PRO A 581 -40.03 -14.31 -10.74
C PRO A 581 -41.38 -13.59 -10.70
N VAL A 582 -41.47 -12.48 -11.44
CA VAL A 582 -42.69 -11.66 -11.48
C VAL A 582 -43.75 -12.44 -12.25
N ILE A 583 -44.70 -13.04 -11.53
CA ILE A 583 -45.84 -13.74 -12.12
C ILE A 583 -46.66 -12.71 -12.92
N LYS A 584 -46.67 -12.85 -14.26
CA LYS A 584 -47.41 -11.93 -15.13
C LYS A 584 -48.89 -12.28 -15.16
N ARG A 585 -49.74 -11.24 -15.13
CA ARG A 585 -51.21 -11.39 -15.22
C ARG A 585 -51.65 -12.08 -16.53
N SER A 586 -50.92 -11.88 -17.63
CA SER A 586 -51.20 -12.52 -18.93
C SER A 586 -51.17 -14.04 -18.83
N ASP A 587 -50.19 -14.57 -18.09
CA ASP A 587 -49.88 -16.00 -18.09
C ASP A 587 -50.94 -16.76 -17.27
N ILE A 588 -51.41 -16.14 -16.19
CA ILE A 588 -52.55 -16.61 -15.41
C ILE A 588 -53.82 -16.66 -16.27
N ILE A 589 -54.12 -15.58 -17.02
CA ILE A 589 -55.32 -15.52 -17.87
C ILE A 589 -55.28 -16.61 -18.95
N THR A 590 -54.15 -16.77 -19.65
CA THR A 590 -54.01 -17.81 -20.68
C THR A 590 -54.13 -19.22 -20.11
N THR A 591 -53.57 -19.45 -18.93
CA THR A 591 -53.64 -20.75 -18.24
C THR A 591 -55.07 -21.08 -17.83
N LEU A 592 -55.78 -20.14 -17.21
CA LEU A 592 -57.17 -20.33 -16.81
C LEU A 592 -58.08 -20.54 -18.02
N ALA A 593 -57.87 -19.78 -19.11
CA ALA A 593 -58.65 -19.93 -20.34
C ALA A 593 -58.48 -21.32 -20.97
N ARG A 594 -57.26 -21.87 -20.99
CA ARG A 594 -57.00 -23.22 -21.51
C ARG A 594 -57.60 -24.31 -20.63
N LEU A 595 -57.53 -24.15 -19.32
CA LEU A 595 -58.16 -25.10 -18.39
C LEU A 595 -59.69 -25.10 -18.53
N VAL A 596 -60.31 -23.93 -18.72
CA VAL A 596 -61.75 -23.82 -19.02
C VAL A 596 -62.12 -24.52 -20.33
N SER A 597 -61.24 -24.49 -21.34
CA SER A 597 -61.45 -25.22 -22.60
C SER A 597 -61.08 -26.71 -22.55
N GLY A 598 -60.70 -27.24 -21.37
CA GLY A 598 -60.33 -28.64 -21.19
C GLY A 598 -58.90 -29.00 -21.61
N GLU A 599 -58.05 -28.01 -21.92
CA GLU A 599 -56.65 -28.22 -22.28
C GLU A 599 -55.72 -27.90 -21.10
N VAL A 600 -55.01 -28.90 -20.58
CA VAL A 600 -53.98 -28.68 -19.55
C VAL A 600 -52.71 -28.16 -20.23
N PRO A 601 -52.22 -26.94 -19.90
CA PRO A 601 -51.00 -26.42 -20.51
C PRO A 601 -49.80 -27.31 -20.19
N LYS A 602 -48.89 -27.53 -21.14
CA LYS A 602 -47.72 -28.43 -21.00
C LYS A 602 -46.84 -28.16 -19.75
N ALA A 603 -46.86 -26.94 -19.23
CA ALA A 603 -46.10 -26.55 -18.04
C ALA A 603 -46.77 -26.97 -16.72
N PHE A 604 -48.02 -27.45 -16.76
CA PHE A 604 -48.78 -27.86 -15.59
C PHE A 604 -48.96 -29.38 -15.57
N SER A 605 -48.89 -29.96 -14.37
CA SER A 605 -49.13 -31.39 -14.15
C SER A 605 -50.24 -31.58 -13.11
N ALA A 606 -51.13 -32.55 -13.35
CA ALA A 606 -52.14 -32.91 -12.38
C ALA A 606 -51.48 -33.60 -11.17
N ALA A 607 -51.76 -33.09 -9.97
CA ALA A 607 -51.20 -33.58 -8.72
C ALA A 607 -52.30 -33.71 -7.65
N PRO A 608 -52.10 -34.50 -6.58
CA PRO A 608 -53.06 -34.58 -5.49
C PRO A 608 -53.20 -33.24 -4.79
N MET A 609 -54.44 -32.85 -4.47
CA MET A 609 -54.72 -31.55 -3.82
C MET A 609 -54.11 -31.50 -2.41
N PRO A 610 -53.19 -30.56 -2.12
CA PRO A 610 -52.47 -30.52 -0.84
C PRO A 610 -53.25 -29.82 0.28
N LEU A 611 -54.32 -29.08 -0.07
CA LEU A 611 -55.11 -28.26 0.84
C LEU A 611 -56.49 -28.87 1.04
N SER A 612 -57.04 -28.73 2.26
CA SER A 612 -58.43 -29.11 2.48
C SER A 612 -59.34 -28.12 1.74
N LEU A 613 -60.37 -28.65 1.10
CA LEU A 613 -61.28 -27.91 0.25
C LEU A 613 -61.97 -26.70 0.93
N ASN A 614 -62.23 -26.79 2.24
CA ASN A 614 -62.78 -25.71 3.06
C ASN A 614 -61.80 -24.53 3.26
N THR A 615 -60.50 -24.73 3.00
CA THR A 615 -59.48 -23.65 3.02
C THR A 615 -59.36 -22.91 1.70
N LEU A 616 -59.92 -23.48 0.62
CA LEU A 616 -59.95 -22.89 -0.72
C LEU A 616 -61.18 -22.03 -0.95
N CYS A 617 -62.35 -22.48 -0.48
CA CYS A 617 -63.61 -21.75 -0.56
C CYS A 617 -64.40 -21.86 0.76
N SER A 618 -64.77 -20.73 1.34
CA SER A 618 -65.64 -20.65 2.51
C SER A 618 -67.09 -20.37 2.06
N THR A 619 -67.79 -21.40 1.60
CA THR A 619 -69.19 -21.29 1.20
C THR A 619 -70.09 -21.22 2.44
N ARG A 620 -70.87 -20.14 2.61
CA ARG A 620 -71.75 -19.88 3.78
C ARG A 620 -72.98 -20.80 3.87
N ASP A 621 -72.78 -22.12 3.83
CA ASP A 621 -73.82 -23.17 3.77
C ASP A 621 -74.79 -23.08 2.58
N LEU A 622 -74.62 -22.11 1.67
CA LEU A 622 -75.48 -21.84 0.51
C LEU A 622 -75.12 -22.66 -0.74
N LEU A 623 -73.87 -23.12 -0.83
CA LEU A 623 -73.32 -23.88 -1.95
C LEU A 623 -72.64 -25.12 -1.39
N ALA A 624 -72.92 -26.27 -1.97
CA ALA A 624 -72.19 -27.49 -1.62
C ALA A 624 -70.99 -27.66 -2.53
N LEU A 625 -69.87 -27.97 -1.92
CA LEU A 625 -68.62 -28.24 -2.59
C LEU A 625 -68.49 -29.75 -2.83
N ASN A 626 -68.17 -30.15 -4.05
CA ASN A 626 -67.93 -31.55 -4.38
C ASN A 626 -66.45 -31.88 -4.26
N SER A 627 -66.10 -32.73 -3.28
CA SER A 627 -64.71 -33.10 -3.01
C SER A 627 -64.13 -34.10 -4.01
N GLU A 628 -64.95 -34.99 -4.56
CA GLU A 628 -64.54 -36.06 -5.48
C GLU A 628 -64.21 -35.55 -6.88
N ARG A 629 -64.76 -34.39 -7.26
CA ARG A 629 -64.59 -33.78 -8.59
C ARG A 629 -63.60 -32.60 -8.59
N SER A 630 -62.83 -32.44 -7.52
CA SER A 630 -61.82 -31.39 -7.43
C SER A 630 -60.50 -31.79 -8.11
N GLN A 631 -59.83 -30.83 -8.72
CA GLN A 631 -58.57 -31.06 -9.45
C GLN A 631 -57.51 -30.04 -9.03
N TRP A 632 -56.25 -30.44 -9.08
CA TRP A 632 -55.13 -29.60 -8.74
C TRP A 632 -54.04 -29.70 -9.80
N TYR A 633 -53.63 -28.55 -10.33
CA TYR A 633 -52.62 -28.42 -11.36
C TYR A 633 -51.41 -27.68 -10.79
N ALA A 634 -50.30 -28.41 -10.66
CA ALA A 634 -49.04 -27.86 -10.20
C ALA A 634 -48.25 -27.26 -11.36
N GLY A 635 -47.83 -25.99 -11.23
CA GLY A 635 -47.07 -25.27 -12.25
C GLY A 635 -45.73 -24.75 -11.73
N PRO A 636 -44.86 -24.23 -12.61
CA PRO A 636 -43.49 -23.81 -12.26
C PRO A 636 -43.45 -22.57 -11.36
N GLU A 637 -44.40 -21.66 -11.50
CA GLU A 637 -44.44 -20.37 -10.77
C GLU A 637 -45.68 -20.19 -9.91
N TYR A 638 -46.79 -20.87 -10.23
CA TYR A 638 -48.04 -20.87 -9.49
C TYR A 638 -48.83 -22.15 -9.78
N ASN A 639 -49.78 -22.47 -8.91
CA ASN A 639 -50.66 -23.64 -9.01
C ASN A 639 -52.10 -23.20 -9.28
N VAL A 640 -52.91 -24.10 -9.84
CA VAL A 640 -54.34 -23.86 -10.07
C VAL A 640 -55.17 -24.96 -9.42
N ALA A 641 -56.07 -24.59 -8.52
CA ALA A 641 -57.09 -25.47 -7.99
C ALA A 641 -58.39 -25.30 -8.78
N VAL A 642 -59.05 -26.40 -9.12
CA VAL A 642 -60.38 -26.40 -9.74
C VAL A 642 -61.34 -27.10 -8.79
N VAL A 643 -62.38 -26.38 -8.36
CA VAL A 643 -63.37 -26.89 -7.41
C VAL A 643 -64.77 -26.75 -7.99
N VAL A 644 -65.64 -27.72 -7.72
CA VAL A 644 -67.02 -27.73 -8.21
C VAL A 644 -67.97 -27.31 -7.10
N LEU A 645 -68.78 -26.29 -7.38
CA LEU A 645 -69.81 -25.77 -6.48
C LEU A 645 -71.20 -26.08 -7.04
N ARG A 646 -72.10 -26.56 -6.19
CA ARG A 646 -73.51 -26.83 -6.53
C ARG A 646 -74.45 -25.99 -5.70
N ASN A 647 -75.44 -25.36 -6.34
CA ASN A 647 -76.51 -24.68 -5.62
C ASN A 647 -77.53 -25.69 -5.06
N GLN A 648 -77.60 -25.78 -3.72
CA GLN A 648 -78.55 -26.67 -3.03
C GLN A 648 -79.86 -25.98 -2.61
N PHE A 649 -80.01 -24.68 -2.87
CA PHE A 649 -81.16 -23.89 -2.46
C PHE A 649 -82.19 -23.77 -3.56
N LYS A 650 -83.45 -23.55 -3.19
CA LYS A 650 -84.58 -23.33 -4.11
C LYS A 650 -84.60 -21.94 -4.78
N ARG A 651 -83.55 -21.13 -4.59
CA ARG A 651 -83.39 -19.80 -5.18
C ARG A 651 -82.07 -19.70 -5.94
N ASN A 652 -81.95 -18.75 -6.86
CA ASN A 652 -80.69 -18.49 -7.53
C ASN A 652 -79.66 -17.95 -6.53
N VAL A 653 -78.44 -18.50 -6.56
CA VAL A 653 -77.33 -18.11 -5.69
C VAL A 653 -76.16 -17.66 -6.57
N ARG A 654 -75.52 -16.54 -6.21
CA ARG A 654 -74.29 -16.06 -6.86
C ARG A 654 -73.08 -16.60 -6.11
N ILE A 655 -72.10 -17.14 -6.83
CA ILE A 655 -70.77 -17.44 -6.30
C ILE A 655 -70.01 -16.10 -6.15
N ASP A 656 -69.60 -15.76 -4.94
CA ASP A 656 -68.71 -14.63 -4.68
C ASP A 656 -67.26 -15.10 -4.78
N GLU A 657 -66.53 -14.59 -5.75
CA GLU A 657 -65.14 -14.95 -6.01
C GLU A 657 -64.23 -14.65 -4.79
N LYS A 658 -64.63 -13.70 -3.94
CA LYS A 658 -63.93 -13.38 -2.69
C LYS A 658 -64.01 -14.50 -1.67
N GLU A 659 -65.11 -15.27 -1.64
CA GLU A 659 -65.29 -16.41 -0.74
C GLU A 659 -64.36 -17.58 -1.09
N CYS A 660 -63.82 -17.58 -2.31
CA CYS A 660 -62.83 -18.54 -2.83
C CYS A 660 -61.41 -17.96 -2.94
N SER A 661 -61.07 -16.97 -2.09
CA SER A 661 -59.77 -16.30 -2.10
C SER A 661 -59.11 -16.29 -0.71
N ASN A 662 -57.79 -16.47 -0.68
CA ASN A 662 -56.94 -16.41 0.51
C ASN A 662 -55.68 -15.55 0.26
N SER A 663 -54.78 -15.43 1.25
CA SER A 663 -53.57 -14.59 1.16
C SER A 663 -52.57 -15.04 0.08
N GLN A 664 -52.70 -16.26 -0.43
CA GLN A 664 -51.86 -16.83 -1.48
C GLN A 664 -52.55 -16.85 -2.86
N THR A 665 -53.82 -16.45 -2.94
CA THR A 665 -54.59 -16.40 -4.19
C THR A 665 -54.12 -15.26 -5.09
N LEU A 666 -53.83 -15.59 -6.35
CA LEU A 666 -53.44 -14.66 -7.41
C LEU A 666 -54.62 -14.24 -8.28
N ALA A 667 -55.54 -15.16 -8.57
CA ALA A 667 -56.76 -14.89 -9.34
C ALA A 667 -57.81 -15.98 -9.08
N VAL A 668 -59.09 -15.62 -9.22
CA VAL A 668 -60.24 -16.53 -9.15
C VAL A 668 -61.15 -16.27 -10.34
N THR A 669 -61.67 -17.32 -10.97
CA THR A 669 -62.69 -17.23 -12.03
C THR A 669 -63.69 -18.36 -11.93
N VAL A 670 -64.89 -18.14 -12.47
CA VAL A 670 -66.03 -19.08 -12.39
C VAL A 670 -66.54 -19.39 -13.80
N TRP A 671 -66.83 -20.65 -14.08
CA TRP A 671 -67.36 -21.13 -15.35
C TRP A 671 -68.51 -22.14 -15.13
N PRO A 672 -69.59 -22.13 -15.93
CA PRO A 672 -69.88 -21.23 -17.06
C PRO A 672 -70.52 -19.89 -16.65
N ARG A 673 -71.09 -19.79 -15.44
CA ARG A 673 -71.68 -18.55 -14.91
C ARG A 673 -71.63 -18.51 -13.39
N ALA A 674 -71.47 -17.31 -12.82
CA ALA A 674 -71.46 -17.10 -11.37
C ALA A 674 -72.86 -17.21 -10.72
N TRP A 675 -73.94 -17.03 -11.49
CA TRP A 675 -75.32 -17.20 -11.00
C TRP A 675 -75.82 -18.61 -11.30
N LEU A 676 -76.02 -19.40 -10.25
CA LEU A 676 -76.49 -20.77 -10.34
C LEU A 676 -77.98 -20.87 -10.03
N LYS A 677 -78.73 -21.52 -10.92
CA LYS A 677 -80.11 -21.95 -10.63
C LYS A 677 -80.13 -23.08 -9.59
N PRO A 678 -81.26 -23.35 -8.92
CA PRO A 678 -81.39 -24.50 -8.02
C PRO A 678 -80.94 -25.80 -8.68
N GLY A 679 -79.99 -26.50 -8.05
CA GLY A 679 -79.43 -27.76 -8.54
C GLY A 679 -78.31 -27.64 -9.58
N GLU A 680 -78.02 -26.43 -10.08
CA GLU A 680 -76.97 -26.16 -11.06
C GLU A 680 -75.56 -26.16 -10.42
N GLU A 681 -74.55 -26.54 -11.21
CA GLU A 681 -73.14 -26.61 -10.81
C GLU A 681 -72.28 -25.64 -11.64
N ALA A 682 -71.22 -25.11 -11.02
CA ALA A 682 -70.16 -24.37 -11.70
C ALA A 682 -68.78 -24.76 -11.17
N GLU A 683 -67.78 -24.61 -12.02
CA GLU A 683 -66.36 -24.77 -11.70
C GLU A 683 -65.77 -23.42 -11.28
N VAL A 684 -65.00 -23.42 -10.20
CA VAL A 684 -64.22 -22.27 -9.74
C VAL A 684 -62.75 -22.61 -9.88
N PHE A 685 -62.04 -21.82 -10.67
CA PHE A 685 -60.61 -21.94 -10.90
C PHE A 685 -59.88 -20.90 -10.05
N ILE A 686 -58.96 -21.37 -9.20
CA ILE A 686 -58.24 -20.56 -8.22
C ILE A 686 -56.74 -20.69 -8.53
N ALA A 687 -56.15 -19.64 -9.10
CA ALA A 687 -54.71 -19.55 -9.29
C ALA A 687 -54.06 -19.05 -7.98
N MET A 688 -53.04 -19.74 -7.50
CA MET A 688 -52.38 -19.41 -6.23
C MET A 688 -50.88 -19.62 -6.28
N ARG A 689 -50.15 -18.85 -5.46
CA ARG A 689 -48.71 -19.01 -5.30
C ARG A 689 -48.38 -20.44 -4.82
N PRO A 690 -47.21 -20.97 -5.16
CA PRO A 690 -46.80 -22.28 -4.69
C PRO A 690 -46.84 -22.27 -3.17
N VAL A 691 -47.57 -23.23 -2.61
CA VAL A 691 -47.59 -23.49 -1.17
C VAL A 691 -46.22 -24.07 -0.84
N VAL A 692 -45.24 -23.19 -0.58
CA VAL A 692 -44.03 -23.61 0.11
C VAL A 692 -44.52 -24.15 1.43
N LYS A 693 -44.17 -25.39 1.74
CA LYS A 693 -44.35 -25.98 3.05
C LYS A 693 -43.49 -25.13 3.98
N ASP A 694 -44.05 -24.03 4.50
CA ASP A 694 -43.38 -23.26 5.53
C ASP A 694 -43.22 -24.22 6.71
N GLU A 695 -42.00 -24.70 6.93
CA GLU A 695 -41.55 -25.29 8.19
C GLU A 695 -41.56 -24.26 9.33
N HIS A 696 -42.10 -23.07 9.07
CA HIS A 696 -42.58 -22.15 10.08
C HIS A 696 -44.07 -22.36 10.31
N LEU A 697 -44.41 -23.47 10.96
CA LEU A 697 -45.46 -23.41 11.97
C LEU A 697 -45.01 -22.32 12.95
N SER A 698 -45.56 -21.13 12.76
CA SER A 698 -45.44 -20.02 13.69
C SER A 698 -45.75 -20.56 15.08
N VAL A 699 -44.72 -20.65 15.92
CA VAL A 699 -44.91 -20.92 17.34
C VAL A 699 -45.86 -19.83 17.84
N PRO A 700 -47.08 -20.16 18.28
CA PRO A 700 -48.01 -19.16 18.73
C PRO A 700 -47.39 -18.48 19.94
N ARG A 701 -47.09 -17.18 19.83
CA ARG A 701 -46.76 -16.37 20.99
C ARG A 701 -48.00 -16.37 21.89
N PRO A 702 -47.94 -16.83 23.14
CA PRO A 702 -49.06 -16.70 24.05
C PRO A 702 -49.34 -15.19 24.25
N SER A 703 -50.58 -14.79 23.99
CA SER A 703 -51.06 -13.44 24.31
C SER A 703 -50.84 -13.19 25.80
N LEU A 704 -50.16 -12.10 26.16
CA LEU A 704 -50.02 -11.65 27.55
C LEU A 704 -51.31 -11.01 28.10
N ILE A 705 -52.35 -10.97 27.28
CA ILE A 705 -53.67 -10.47 27.67
C ILE A 705 -54.58 -11.68 27.82
N THR A 706 -54.98 -11.95 29.06
CA THR A 706 -56.03 -12.92 29.40
C THR A 706 -57.36 -12.40 28.84
N PRO A 707 -58.03 -13.08 27.91
CA PRO A 707 -59.36 -12.67 27.51
C PRO A 707 -60.30 -12.84 28.70
N ALA A 708 -60.99 -11.76 29.07
CA ALA A 708 -62.05 -11.81 30.06
C ALA A 708 -63.10 -12.85 29.61
N GLN A 709 -63.44 -13.75 30.53
CA GLN A 709 -64.51 -14.74 30.36
C GLN A 709 -65.78 -14.00 29.90
N LYS A 710 -66.13 -14.16 28.63
CA LYS A 710 -67.46 -13.82 28.16
C LYS A 710 -68.30 -15.08 28.30
N ALA A 711 -69.20 -15.04 29.28
CA ALA A 711 -70.20 -16.06 29.54
C ALA A 711 -71.04 -16.33 28.27
N THR A 712 -71.21 -17.61 27.97
CA THR A 712 -72.32 -18.16 27.15
C THR A 712 -73.67 -17.66 27.69
N PRO A 713 -74.68 -17.47 26.82
CA PRO A 713 -75.12 -18.42 25.80
C PRO A 713 -74.90 -18.02 24.34
#